data_AF-A0A4V1XW49-F1
#
_entry.id   AF-A0A4V1XW49-F1
#
_cell.length_a   1.000
_cell.length_b   1.000
_cell.length_c   1.000
_cell.angle_alpha   90.00
_cell.angle_beta   90.00
_cell.angle_gamma   90.00
#
_symmetry.space_group_name_H-M   'P 1'
#
loop_
_entity.id
_entity.type
_entity.pdbx_description
1 polymer ?
#
loop_
_entity_poly.entity_id
_entity_poly.type
_entity_poly.pdbx_seq_one_letter_code
_entity_poly.pdbx_strand_id
1 'polypeptide(L)'
;MSQIRRGLVDQMGSHTADPSLVWGIDMHICDKYCSWSELGTVFDFSTFAAGTTNYLLPWLALTAQLPFETGEYTVVPNVMSFCYALGSPMLITYSLMITILNQHWLRAKFRPLEASHSPGHATAKNARIFLQESQQLPLRLSQEDGNLASLIVLPENAEWWRKLRESIQITRRGVTLSLVAQIIVAILSWMLTVTTAFRSALGNPAEALVMSSGSLWVWLVPVTCGWIAVGTQRDYGTIARALYRDMANIVGRSRTPSLNVDVFRLADTKFRRDTFGDGYVDSPSPRMVAVHSQDDIRLLPIRSETSTLRRLSQDDDDVPMALERQKAFKAAQECKLMRPLTRTPGEHGPLSLERHADNIPDCLGCSVPGDEKQEGPTFNYARIFTWWNMANRLHQAFERTAANLELRLDLDEKTVPEDLKFKECNVKGDSLHLLRYCGLADTVNGQIVPQDLKEYPEWSELDSGFYQRIVTAIAVGLFVQWGTTGAAIVISYLTEVRGLGCRSGGYMLYGILGVLSFALLFASSIFSHAAMLRHEAMQRDRHLKEKEREVFSIEYPPPPSPAAFRGLAVVTRMLGRVLVVANAAWLIMSSMWELVGFYDNCWCDGTVLSKGWGGWVILFKESSAMAAEARQPWAGGVFLSVFVLAGSCVVELWEHRPDPSAPPRYRLSAERNRLQPVGEHAPLEGHSVPLLARHVPRGGAPGR
;
A
#
# COMPACT_ATOMS: atom_id res chain seq x y z
N MET A 1 10.27 -49.88 -37.10
CA MET A 1 11.63 -49.35 -36.84
C MET A 1 12.12 -48.31 -37.85
N SER A 2 11.92 -48.45 -39.17
CA SER A 2 12.47 -47.50 -40.16
C SER A 2 11.88 -46.08 -40.14
N GLN A 3 10.67 -45.89 -39.59
CA GLN A 3 10.09 -44.57 -39.34
C GLN A 3 10.72 -43.90 -38.10
N ILE A 4 10.83 -44.62 -36.98
CA ILE A 4 11.47 -44.11 -35.75
C ILE A 4 12.92 -43.67 -36.01
N ARG A 5 13.68 -44.45 -36.77
CA ARG A 5 15.07 -44.12 -37.11
C ARG A 5 15.21 -42.81 -37.90
N ARG A 6 14.18 -42.42 -38.65
CA ARG A 6 14.18 -41.16 -39.42
C ARG A 6 13.91 -39.94 -38.57
N GLY A 7 13.24 -40.08 -37.43
CA GLY A 7 12.95 -38.97 -36.51
C GLY A 7 13.91 -38.86 -35.33
N LEU A 8 15.05 -39.59 -35.34
CA LEU A 8 16.07 -39.43 -34.32
C LEU A 8 16.84 -38.12 -34.54
N VAL A 9 17.03 -37.35 -33.47
CA VAL A 9 17.70 -36.04 -33.52
C VAL A 9 18.86 -35.94 -32.53
N ASP A 10 19.83 -35.09 -32.86
CA ASP A 10 20.94 -34.70 -31.99
C ASP A 10 20.58 -33.59 -30.99
N GLN A 11 21.55 -33.13 -30.21
CA GLN A 11 21.38 -32.06 -29.20
C GLN A 11 20.86 -30.73 -29.77
N MET A 12 21.09 -30.47 -31.05
CA MET A 12 20.65 -29.24 -31.70
C MET A 12 19.27 -29.41 -32.36
N GLY A 13 18.73 -30.64 -32.39
CA GLY A 13 17.49 -30.99 -33.08
C GLY A 13 17.69 -31.36 -34.54
N SER A 14 18.92 -31.62 -34.97
CA SER A 14 19.20 -32.06 -36.34
C SER A 14 19.09 -33.57 -36.44
N HIS A 15 18.53 -34.07 -37.54
CA HIS A 15 18.39 -35.50 -37.75
C HIS A 15 19.76 -36.20 -37.77
N THR A 16 19.90 -37.27 -36.99
CA THR A 16 21.13 -38.06 -36.93
C THR A 16 20.85 -39.54 -37.04
N ALA A 17 21.71 -40.23 -37.78
CA ALA A 17 21.71 -41.69 -37.88
C ALA A 17 22.73 -42.35 -36.95
N ASP A 18 23.62 -41.56 -36.32
CA ASP A 18 24.66 -42.04 -35.41
C ASP A 18 24.07 -42.22 -33.99
N PRO A 19 23.97 -43.46 -33.48
CA PRO A 19 23.39 -43.73 -32.15
C PRO A 19 24.10 -42.99 -31.01
N SER A 20 25.39 -42.66 -31.14
CA SER A 20 26.16 -41.99 -30.09
C SER A 20 25.79 -40.51 -29.91
N LEU A 21 25.22 -39.91 -30.97
CA LEU A 21 24.83 -38.50 -31.03
C LEU A 21 23.33 -38.29 -30.82
N VAL A 22 22.54 -39.36 -30.69
CA VAL A 22 21.09 -39.27 -30.50
C VAL A 22 20.77 -38.71 -29.11
N TRP A 23 19.95 -37.66 -29.08
CA TRP A 23 19.40 -37.08 -27.85
C TRP A 23 17.91 -37.41 -27.69
N GLY A 24 17.17 -37.48 -28.79
CA GLY A 24 15.73 -37.46 -28.73
C GLY A 24 15.03 -37.86 -30.03
N ILE A 25 13.73 -37.58 -30.06
CA ILE A 25 12.88 -37.74 -31.25
C ILE A 25 12.27 -36.41 -31.66
N ASP A 26 12.02 -36.25 -32.95
CA ASP A 26 11.28 -35.11 -33.49
C ASP A 26 9.81 -35.06 -33.02
N MET A 27 9.20 -33.90 -33.20
CA MET A 27 7.81 -33.64 -32.80
C MET A 27 6.80 -34.55 -33.54
N HIS A 28 7.05 -34.93 -34.79
CA HIS A 28 6.13 -35.79 -35.54
C HIS A 28 6.07 -37.20 -34.97
N ILE A 29 7.19 -37.75 -34.52
CA ILE A 29 7.24 -39.05 -33.85
C ILE A 29 6.66 -38.93 -32.45
N CYS A 30 6.96 -37.86 -31.72
CA CYS A 30 6.40 -37.64 -30.38
C CYS A 30 4.87 -37.57 -30.44
N ASP A 31 4.29 -36.75 -31.32
CA ASP A 31 2.83 -36.62 -31.45
C ASP A 31 2.16 -37.94 -31.86
N LYS A 32 2.80 -38.70 -32.76
CA LYS A 32 2.25 -39.98 -33.23
C LYS A 32 2.20 -41.07 -32.16
N TYR A 33 3.18 -41.11 -31.25
CA TYR A 33 3.33 -42.22 -30.30
C TYR A 33 3.16 -41.83 -28.83
N CYS A 34 3.21 -40.53 -28.51
CA CYS A 34 3.21 -39.99 -27.16
C CYS A 34 2.23 -38.82 -26.99
N SER A 35 1.28 -38.63 -27.92
CA SER A 35 0.23 -37.63 -27.76
C SER A 35 -0.73 -37.98 -26.61
N TRP A 36 -1.47 -36.96 -26.18
CA TRP A 36 -2.51 -37.08 -25.14
C TRP A 36 -3.57 -38.15 -25.44
N SER A 37 -3.81 -38.46 -26.72
CA SER A 37 -4.75 -39.52 -27.11
C SER A 37 -4.19 -40.93 -26.90
N GLU A 38 -2.86 -41.07 -26.84
CA GLU A 38 -2.17 -42.37 -26.75
C GLU A 38 -1.65 -42.63 -25.33
N LEU A 39 -1.21 -41.59 -24.62
CA LEU A 39 -0.75 -41.65 -23.24
C LEU A 39 -1.66 -40.75 -22.39
N GLY A 40 -2.60 -41.34 -21.66
CA GLY A 40 -3.37 -40.61 -20.66
C GLY A 40 -2.43 -40.13 -19.55
N THR A 41 -2.25 -38.82 -19.39
CA THR A 41 -1.52 -38.24 -18.26
C THR A 41 -2.27 -38.60 -16.97
N VAL A 42 -1.67 -39.41 -16.11
CA VAL A 42 -2.27 -39.80 -14.83
C VAL A 42 -1.97 -38.71 -13.81
N PHE A 43 -3.01 -38.03 -13.32
CA PHE A 43 -2.85 -37.09 -12.22
C PHE A 43 -2.42 -37.82 -10.94
N ASP A 44 -1.25 -37.47 -10.43
CA ASP A 44 -0.77 -37.95 -9.13
C ASP A 44 -1.02 -36.89 -8.05
N PHE A 45 -2.05 -37.13 -7.24
CA PHE A 45 -2.40 -36.26 -6.12
C PHE A 45 -1.26 -36.12 -5.10
N SER A 46 -0.43 -37.15 -4.91
CA SER A 46 0.70 -37.10 -3.97
C SER A 46 1.76 -36.12 -4.45
N THR A 47 2.12 -36.18 -5.73
CA THR A 47 3.07 -35.24 -6.35
C THR A 47 2.52 -33.82 -6.35
N PHE A 48 1.24 -33.64 -6.71
CA PHE A 48 0.57 -32.34 -6.66
C PHE A 48 0.53 -31.75 -5.24
N ALA A 49 0.12 -32.53 -4.24
CA ALA A 49 0.02 -32.07 -2.87
C ALA A 49 1.41 -31.71 -2.31
N ALA A 50 2.42 -32.55 -2.56
CA ALA A 50 3.80 -32.30 -2.15
C ALA A 50 4.36 -31.02 -2.80
N GLY A 51 4.17 -30.83 -4.10
CA GLY A 51 4.61 -29.62 -4.79
C GLY A 51 3.84 -28.37 -4.34
N THR A 52 2.53 -28.46 -4.13
CA THR A 52 1.73 -27.33 -3.65
C THR A 52 2.16 -26.88 -2.25
N THR A 53 2.36 -27.82 -1.33
CA THR A 53 2.66 -27.54 0.08
C THR A 53 4.11 -27.12 0.32
N ASN A 54 5.07 -27.78 -0.32
CA ASN A 54 6.49 -27.50 -0.11
C ASN A 54 6.99 -26.29 -0.89
N TYR A 55 6.39 -26.03 -2.05
CA TYR A 55 6.85 -24.99 -2.97
C TYR A 55 5.91 -23.78 -3.05
N LEU A 56 4.65 -23.96 -3.45
CA LEU A 56 3.79 -22.81 -3.77
C LEU A 56 3.17 -22.13 -2.55
N LEU A 57 2.76 -22.92 -1.56
CA LEU A 57 2.06 -22.43 -0.37
C LEU A 57 2.86 -21.38 0.42
N PRO A 58 4.19 -21.53 0.63
CA PRO A 58 5.01 -20.47 1.22
C PRO A 58 4.90 -19.11 0.49
N TRP A 59 4.88 -19.12 -0.84
CA TRP A 59 4.77 -17.89 -1.64
C TRP A 59 3.37 -17.29 -1.55
N LEU A 60 2.32 -18.12 -1.66
CA LEU A 60 0.94 -17.67 -1.48
C LEU A 60 0.71 -17.10 -0.07
N ALA A 61 1.27 -17.71 0.97
CA ALA A 61 1.19 -17.19 2.33
C ALA A 61 1.84 -15.81 2.44
N LEU A 62 2.96 -15.58 1.75
CA LEU A 62 3.64 -14.28 1.74
C LEU A 62 2.82 -13.21 1.00
N THR A 63 2.02 -13.57 -0.01
CA THR A 63 1.13 -12.60 -0.67
C THR A 63 0.15 -11.96 0.33
N ALA A 64 -0.33 -12.69 1.33
CA ALA A 64 -1.21 -12.16 2.38
C ALA A 64 -0.52 -11.08 3.24
N GLN A 65 0.81 -10.96 3.20
CA GLN A 65 1.53 -9.92 3.91
C GLN A 65 1.64 -8.61 3.14
N LEU A 66 1.32 -8.59 1.84
CA LEU A 66 1.28 -7.35 1.08
C LEU A 66 0.15 -6.44 1.60
N PRO A 67 0.31 -5.11 1.48
CA PRO A 67 -0.64 -4.17 2.04
C PRO A 67 -1.87 -3.98 1.13
N PHE A 68 -2.97 -4.69 1.45
CA PHE A 68 -4.21 -4.67 0.66
C PHE A 68 -5.33 -3.80 1.23
N GLU A 69 -5.06 -3.00 2.25
CA GLU A 69 -6.09 -2.29 3.03
C GLU A 69 -6.62 -1.05 2.30
N THR A 70 -7.53 -1.29 1.35
CA THR A 70 -8.00 -0.26 0.40
C THR A 70 -9.50 0.04 0.52
N GLY A 71 -10.27 -0.72 1.32
CA GLY A 71 -11.69 -0.44 1.58
C GLY A 71 -12.24 -1.02 2.89
N GLU A 72 -13.21 -0.31 3.50
CA GLU A 72 -13.88 -0.68 4.76
C GLU A 72 -14.99 -1.73 4.58
N TYR A 73 -15.73 -1.67 3.48
CA TYR A 73 -16.99 -2.43 3.32
C TYR A 73 -17.09 -3.27 2.04
N THR A 74 -16.18 -3.09 1.07
CA THR A 74 -16.22 -3.84 -0.19
C THR A 74 -14.93 -4.64 -0.36
N VAL A 75 -15.08 -5.92 -0.71
CA VAL A 75 -13.95 -6.84 -0.95
C VAL A 75 -13.22 -6.50 -2.26
N VAL A 76 -13.92 -5.84 -3.20
CA VAL A 76 -13.46 -5.59 -4.57
C VAL A 76 -12.17 -4.75 -4.63
N PRO A 77 -12.03 -3.61 -3.92
CA PRO A 77 -10.78 -2.83 -3.93
C PRO A 77 -9.58 -3.63 -3.40
N ASN A 78 -9.79 -4.43 -2.35
CA ASN A 78 -8.74 -5.25 -1.75
C ASN A 78 -8.28 -6.36 -2.72
N VAL A 79 -9.22 -7.03 -3.40
CA VAL A 79 -8.91 -8.00 -4.46
C VAL A 79 -8.21 -7.33 -5.63
N MET A 80 -8.61 -6.11 -5.99
CA MET A 80 -7.95 -5.38 -7.07
C MET A 80 -6.51 -4.98 -6.70
N SER A 81 -6.29 -4.54 -5.46
CA SER A 81 -4.96 -4.27 -4.92
C SER A 81 -4.09 -5.53 -4.92
N PHE A 82 -4.67 -6.69 -4.59
CA PHE A 82 -4.01 -8.00 -4.74
C PHE A 82 -3.62 -8.29 -6.19
N CYS A 83 -4.55 -8.14 -7.14
CA CYS A 83 -4.26 -8.34 -8.56
C CYS A 83 -3.20 -7.35 -9.08
N TYR A 84 -3.21 -6.10 -8.64
CA TYR A 84 -2.21 -5.10 -9.02
C TYR A 84 -0.82 -5.49 -8.53
N ALA A 85 -0.72 -5.95 -7.29
CA ALA A 85 0.54 -6.34 -6.71
C ALA A 85 1.10 -7.62 -7.35
N LEU A 86 0.26 -8.64 -7.53
CA LEU A 86 0.69 -9.93 -8.04
C LEU A 86 0.83 -9.95 -9.58
N GLY A 87 -0.06 -9.25 -10.28
CA GLY A 87 -0.07 -9.21 -11.75
C GLY A 87 0.96 -8.26 -12.36
N SER A 88 1.56 -7.37 -11.55
CA SER A 88 2.65 -6.52 -12.01
C SER A 88 3.64 -6.24 -10.87
N PRO A 89 4.66 -7.11 -10.70
CA PRO A 89 5.79 -6.84 -9.81
C PRO A 89 6.38 -5.45 -10.06
N MET A 90 6.49 -5.05 -11.34
CA MET A 90 6.94 -3.71 -11.72
C MET A 90 6.10 -2.59 -11.09
N LEU A 91 4.76 -2.69 -11.11
CA LEU A 91 3.87 -1.67 -10.56
C LEU A 91 4.01 -1.55 -9.04
N ILE A 92 3.98 -2.67 -8.32
CA ILE A 92 4.08 -2.63 -6.85
C ILE A 92 5.47 -2.19 -6.39
N THR A 93 6.54 -2.60 -7.08
CA THR A 93 7.90 -2.12 -6.82
C THR A 93 8.04 -0.64 -7.16
N TYR A 94 7.45 -0.17 -8.25
CA TYR A 94 7.42 1.25 -8.59
C TYR A 94 6.71 2.07 -7.51
N SER A 95 5.49 1.66 -7.10
CA SER A 95 4.73 2.30 -6.02
C SER A 95 5.50 2.33 -4.71
N LEU A 96 6.22 1.27 -4.37
CA LEU A 96 7.09 1.21 -3.20
C LEU A 96 8.26 2.19 -3.33
N MET A 97 9.00 2.11 -4.43
CA MET A 97 10.22 2.88 -4.63
C MET A 97 9.94 4.39 -4.71
N ILE A 98 8.88 4.80 -5.41
CA ILE A 98 8.48 6.21 -5.44
C ILE A 98 8.10 6.70 -4.04
N THR A 99 7.45 5.86 -3.22
CA THR A 99 7.12 6.20 -1.83
C THR A 99 8.39 6.39 -0.98
N ILE A 100 9.38 5.50 -1.11
CA ILE A 100 10.66 5.60 -0.41
C ILE A 100 11.40 6.89 -0.81
N LEU A 101 11.54 7.14 -2.12
CA LEU A 101 12.25 8.32 -2.64
C LEU A 101 11.55 9.63 -2.24
N ASN A 102 10.22 9.63 -2.23
CA ASN A 102 9.43 10.76 -1.76
C ASN A 102 9.63 11.01 -0.25
N GLN A 103 9.71 9.96 0.58
CA GLN A 103 10.06 10.11 1.99
C GLN A 103 11.47 10.69 2.17
N HIS A 104 12.44 10.24 1.37
CA HIS A 104 13.82 10.75 1.42
C HIS A 104 13.88 12.24 1.06
N TRP A 105 13.29 12.61 -0.08
CA TRP A 105 13.18 14.00 -0.52
C TRP A 105 12.54 14.88 0.55
N LEU A 106 11.45 14.41 1.15
CA LEU A 106 10.73 15.14 2.19
C LEU A 106 11.58 15.33 3.46
N ARG A 107 12.36 14.31 3.87
CA ARG A 107 13.31 14.44 4.99
C ARG A 107 14.39 15.48 4.69
N ALA A 108 14.96 15.46 3.48
CA ALA A 108 15.96 16.43 3.08
C ALA A 108 15.40 17.86 3.11
N LYS A 109 14.17 18.07 2.63
CA LYS A 109 13.48 19.37 2.63
C LYS A 109 13.17 19.90 4.03
N PHE A 110 12.71 19.05 4.95
CA PHE A 110 12.37 19.46 6.32
C PHE A 110 13.58 19.54 7.26
N ARG A 111 14.73 18.94 6.91
CA ARG A 111 15.94 18.93 7.77
C ARG A 111 16.39 20.33 8.22
N PRO A 112 16.45 21.37 7.36
CA PRO A 112 16.80 22.72 7.80
C PRO A 112 15.82 23.29 8.82
N LEU A 113 14.52 23.05 8.63
CA LEU A 113 13.46 23.51 9.54
C LEU A 113 13.51 22.80 10.90
N GLU A 114 13.89 21.52 10.90
CA GLU A 114 14.07 20.72 12.12
C GLU A 114 15.35 21.09 12.89
N ALA A 115 16.37 21.60 12.20
CA ALA A 115 17.64 22.04 12.79
C ALA A 115 17.59 23.49 13.30
N SER A 116 16.61 24.29 12.86
CA SER A 116 16.38 25.64 13.35
C SER A 116 15.97 25.63 14.84
N HIS A 117 16.44 26.62 15.60
CA HIS A 117 16.02 26.86 16.99
C HIS A 117 14.67 27.60 17.06
N SER A 118 14.01 27.83 15.92
CA SER A 118 12.71 28.48 15.87
C SER A 118 11.66 27.65 16.62
N PRO A 119 10.73 28.28 17.36
CA PRO A 119 9.69 27.58 18.13
C PRO A 119 8.75 26.71 17.28
N GLY A 120 8.77 26.84 15.95
CA GLY A 120 8.03 25.99 15.01
C GLY A 120 8.69 24.66 14.66
N HIS A 121 9.94 24.40 15.09
CA HIS A 121 10.72 23.23 14.68
C HIS A 121 10.02 21.89 15.04
N ALA A 122 9.36 21.81 16.21
CA ALA A 122 8.66 20.61 16.66
C ALA A 122 7.40 20.35 15.81
N THR A 123 6.69 21.41 15.43
CA THR A 123 5.52 21.37 14.55
C THR A 123 5.93 20.89 13.15
N ALA A 124 7.01 21.45 12.59
CA ALA A 124 7.54 21.03 11.30
C ALA A 124 7.94 19.54 11.29
N LYS A 125 8.58 19.05 12.35
CA LYS A 125 8.91 17.63 12.51
C LYS A 125 7.68 16.72 12.52
N ASN A 126 6.63 17.10 13.24
CA ASN A 126 5.39 16.34 13.30
C ASN A 126 4.63 16.38 11.96
N ALA A 127 4.60 17.53 11.28
CA ALA A 127 4.03 17.69 9.96
C ALA A 127 4.76 16.84 8.90
N ARG A 128 6.10 16.77 8.95
CA ARG A 128 6.88 15.87 8.09
C ARG A 128 6.46 14.41 8.28
N ILE A 129 6.33 13.94 9.51
CA ILE A 129 5.92 12.55 9.81
C ILE A 129 4.51 12.29 9.27
N PHE A 130 3.58 13.23 9.46
CA PHE A 130 2.26 13.15 8.87
C PHE A 130 2.32 13.04 7.33
N LEU A 131 3.08 13.91 6.67
CA LEU A 131 3.23 13.91 5.22
C LEU A 131 3.81 12.58 4.69
N GLN A 132 4.74 11.95 5.42
CA GLN A 132 5.31 10.65 5.06
C GLN A 132 4.26 9.54 5.04
N GLU A 133 3.38 9.51 6.05
CA GLU A 133 2.32 8.49 6.20
C GLU A 133 1.13 8.78 5.28
N SER A 134 0.84 10.06 5.02
CA SER A 134 -0.27 10.50 4.17
C SER A 134 -0.14 10.14 2.69
N GLN A 135 1.01 9.63 2.23
CA GLN A 135 1.21 9.18 0.85
C GLN A 135 0.19 8.13 0.40
N GLN A 136 -0.32 7.34 1.34
CA GLN A 136 -1.31 6.28 1.10
C GLN A 136 -2.75 6.82 1.01
N LEU A 137 -2.96 8.10 1.29
CA LEU A 137 -4.27 8.74 1.38
C LEU A 137 -4.39 9.83 0.30
N PRO A 138 -5.54 9.92 -0.39
CA PRO A 138 -5.73 10.96 -1.37
C PRO A 138 -6.18 12.24 -0.67
N LEU A 139 -5.22 13.05 -0.22
CA LEU A 139 -5.48 14.30 0.51
C LEU A 139 -5.45 15.53 -0.41
N ARG A 140 -6.32 16.50 -0.08
CA ARG A 140 -6.34 17.83 -0.66
C ARG A 140 -6.14 18.87 0.42
N LEU A 141 -5.39 19.94 0.15
CA LEU A 141 -5.33 21.10 1.03
C LEU A 141 -6.55 21.97 0.79
N SER A 142 -7.17 22.43 1.86
CA SER A 142 -8.27 23.39 1.81
C SER A 142 -7.94 24.58 2.72
N GLN A 143 -8.17 25.77 2.19
CA GLN A 143 -7.96 27.06 2.86
C GLN A 143 -9.26 27.71 3.33
N GLU A 144 -10.38 26.98 3.32
CA GLU A 144 -11.66 27.50 3.83
C GLU A 144 -11.46 28.11 5.25
N ASP A 145 -11.76 29.42 5.35
CA ASP A 145 -11.66 30.29 6.54
C ASP A 145 -10.25 30.48 7.16
N GLY A 146 -9.17 30.24 6.41
CA GLY A 146 -7.78 30.45 6.87
C GLY A 146 -7.33 29.50 7.98
N ASN A 147 -8.09 28.43 8.22
CA ASN A 147 -7.83 27.42 9.23
C ASN A 147 -6.48 26.68 9.01
N LEU A 148 -5.97 26.63 7.77
CA LEU A 148 -4.70 25.97 7.46
C LEU A 148 -3.52 26.81 7.91
N ALA A 149 -3.59 28.12 7.66
CA ALA A 149 -2.59 29.06 8.14
C ALA A 149 -2.53 29.08 9.67
N SER A 150 -3.67 29.04 10.34
CA SER A 150 -3.71 29.00 11.81
C SER A 150 -3.05 27.73 12.37
N LEU A 151 -3.23 26.56 11.72
CA LEU A 151 -2.60 25.30 12.10
C LEU A 151 -1.08 25.26 11.90
N ILE A 152 -0.56 26.05 10.96
CA ILE A 152 0.88 26.14 10.67
C ILE A 152 1.56 27.17 11.59
N VAL A 153 0.95 28.34 11.73
CA VAL A 153 1.57 29.52 12.35
C VAL A 153 1.38 29.54 13.87
N LEU A 154 0.22 29.14 14.39
CA LEU A 154 -0.06 29.30 15.82
C LEU A 154 0.65 28.21 16.66
N PRO A 155 1.43 28.60 17.69
CA PRO A 155 2.12 27.64 18.56
C PRO A 155 1.16 26.80 19.40
N GLU A 156 -0.06 27.28 19.64
CA GLU A 156 -1.14 26.56 20.36
C GLU A 156 -1.54 25.26 19.65
N ASN A 157 -1.33 25.20 18.33
CA ASN A 157 -1.64 24.04 17.49
C ASN A 157 -0.52 23.01 17.42
N ALA A 158 0.65 23.27 18.02
CA ALA A 158 1.76 22.31 18.08
C ALA A 158 1.35 21.00 18.78
N GLU A 159 0.48 21.11 19.79
CA GLU A 159 -0.07 19.98 20.54
C GLU A 159 -1.01 19.12 19.68
N TRP A 160 -1.75 19.73 18.74
CA TRP A 160 -2.57 18.99 17.78
C TRP A 160 -1.69 18.16 16.84
N TRP A 161 -0.63 18.75 16.28
CA TRP A 161 0.32 18.02 15.44
C TRP A 161 0.98 16.85 16.17
N ARG A 162 1.27 17.01 17.46
CA ARG A 162 1.80 15.95 18.32
C ARG A 162 0.79 14.81 18.48
N LYS A 163 -0.46 15.11 18.81
CA LYS A 163 -1.53 14.10 18.97
C LYS A 163 -1.84 13.38 17.67
N LEU A 164 -1.95 14.11 16.55
CA LEU A 164 -2.18 13.53 15.23
C LEU A 164 -1.09 12.52 14.87
N ARG A 165 0.18 12.89 15.12
CA ARG A 165 1.30 11.98 14.93
C ARG A 165 1.15 10.72 15.80
N GLU A 166 0.82 10.86 17.07
CA GLU A 166 0.65 9.71 17.98
C GLU A 166 -0.47 8.78 17.51
N SER A 167 -1.62 9.34 17.12
CA SER A 167 -2.76 8.60 16.55
C SER A 167 -2.36 7.78 15.32
N ILE A 168 -1.56 8.36 14.42
CA ILE A 168 -1.08 7.69 13.20
C ILE A 168 0.02 6.66 13.50
N GLN A 169 0.92 6.94 14.44
CA GLN A 169 1.99 6.01 14.81
C GLN A 169 1.46 4.76 15.51
N ILE A 170 0.37 4.88 16.26
CA ILE A 170 -0.29 3.73 16.92
C ILE A 170 -0.88 2.76 15.89
N THR A 171 -1.32 3.28 14.76
CA THR A 171 -2.09 2.54 13.74
C THR A 171 -1.23 2.05 12.57
N ARG A 172 0.06 2.41 12.59
CA ARG A 172 1.07 1.88 11.69
C ARG A 172 1.28 0.38 11.90
N ARG A 173 1.31 -0.38 10.80
CA ARG A 173 1.60 -1.81 10.78
C ARG A 173 3.03 -2.06 11.27
N GLY A 174 3.14 -2.82 12.35
CA GLY A 174 4.42 -3.28 12.91
C GLY A 174 4.89 -4.59 12.31
N VAL A 175 6.14 -4.96 12.62
CA VAL A 175 6.67 -6.30 12.30
C VAL A 175 5.96 -7.33 13.19
N THR A 176 5.22 -8.25 12.59
CA THR A 176 4.55 -9.34 13.30
C THR A 176 5.42 -10.61 13.29
N LEU A 177 5.25 -11.49 14.28
CA LEU A 177 5.96 -12.78 14.31
C LEU A 177 5.56 -13.65 13.10
N SER A 178 4.28 -13.62 12.73
CA SER A 178 3.74 -14.36 11.56
C SER A 178 4.41 -13.94 10.25
N LEU A 179 4.60 -12.64 10.03
CA LEU A 179 5.31 -12.11 8.88
C LEU A 179 6.76 -12.62 8.81
N VAL A 180 7.49 -12.55 9.92
CA VAL A 180 8.89 -13.03 9.98
C VAL A 180 8.95 -14.53 9.70
N ALA A 181 8.04 -15.31 10.30
CA ALA A 181 7.96 -16.75 10.07
C ALA A 181 7.68 -17.07 8.59
N GLN A 182 6.75 -16.37 7.94
CA GLN A 182 6.43 -16.58 6.52
C GLN A 182 7.59 -16.23 5.59
N ILE A 183 8.31 -15.14 5.85
CA ILE A 183 9.52 -14.79 5.10
C ILE A 183 10.59 -15.88 5.26
N ILE A 184 10.84 -16.33 6.49
CA ILE A 184 11.82 -17.39 6.76
C ILE A 184 11.43 -18.68 6.05
N VAL A 185 10.17 -19.10 6.14
CA VAL A 185 9.68 -20.33 5.50
C VAL A 185 9.80 -20.25 3.98
N ALA A 186 9.46 -19.11 3.35
CA ALA A 186 9.62 -18.92 1.92
C ALA A 186 11.09 -18.99 1.47
N ILE A 187 12.00 -18.31 2.19
CA ILE A 187 13.44 -18.34 1.90
C ILE A 187 14.00 -19.75 2.09
N LEU A 188 13.68 -20.42 3.21
CA LEU A 188 14.16 -21.78 3.46
C LEU A 188 13.64 -22.78 2.44
N SER A 189 12.35 -22.71 2.08
CA SER A 189 11.77 -23.54 1.02
C SER A 189 12.52 -23.36 -0.31
N TRP A 190 12.77 -22.12 -0.73
CA TRP A 190 13.52 -21.85 -1.95
C TRP A 190 14.97 -22.35 -1.88
N MET A 191 15.67 -22.09 -0.76
CA MET A 191 17.04 -22.56 -0.56
C MET A 191 17.17 -24.08 -0.55
N LEU A 192 16.22 -24.78 0.07
CA LEU A 192 16.15 -26.24 0.07
C LEU A 192 15.87 -26.77 -1.34
N THR A 193 14.95 -26.14 -2.08
CA THR A 193 14.67 -26.48 -3.49
C THR A 193 15.94 -26.39 -4.34
N VAL A 194 16.65 -25.26 -4.25
CA VAL A 194 17.93 -25.08 -4.97
C VAL A 194 18.95 -26.14 -4.53
N THR A 195 19.07 -26.41 -3.23
CA THR A 195 20.03 -27.39 -2.72
C THR A 195 19.74 -28.81 -3.24
N THR A 196 18.48 -29.23 -3.22
CA THR A 196 18.05 -30.53 -3.74
C THR A 196 18.29 -30.64 -5.24
N ALA A 197 17.95 -29.59 -6.00
CA ALA A 197 18.21 -29.53 -7.44
C ALA A 197 19.71 -29.75 -7.75
N PHE A 198 20.63 -29.11 -7.02
CA PHE A 198 22.06 -29.26 -7.27
C PHE A 198 22.70 -30.53 -6.73
N ARG A 199 22.19 -31.09 -5.62
CA ARG A 199 22.83 -32.24 -4.94
C ARG A 199 22.34 -33.59 -5.44
N SER A 200 21.05 -33.74 -5.71
CA SER A 200 20.44 -35.05 -5.95
C SER A 200 19.77 -35.18 -7.31
N ALA A 201 19.50 -34.07 -8.00
CA ALA A 201 18.65 -34.10 -9.19
C ALA A 201 19.10 -33.14 -10.30
N LEU A 202 20.41 -32.94 -10.43
CA LEU A 202 20.96 -32.06 -11.46
C LEU A 202 20.60 -32.60 -12.85
N GLY A 203 20.01 -31.74 -13.69
CA GLY A 203 19.52 -32.14 -15.01
C GLY A 203 18.14 -32.81 -15.03
N ASN A 204 17.46 -32.97 -13.88
CA ASN A 204 16.08 -33.43 -13.84
C ASN A 204 15.12 -32.28 -14.24
N PRO A 205 14.31 -32.43 -15.31
CA PRO A 205 13.38 -31.40 -15.77
C PRO A 205 12.30 -31.05 -14.73
N ALA A 206 11.86 -32.00 -13.90
CA ALA A 206 10.88 -31.76 -12.85
C ALA A 206 11.42 -30.84 -11.73
N GLU A 207 12.71 -30.93 -11.43
CA GLU A 207 13.35 -30.10 -10.40
C GLU A 207 13.73 -28.72 -10.97
N ALA A 208 14.10 -28.67 -12.26
CA ALA A 208 14.26 -27.42 -12.99
C ALA A 208 12.98 -26.58 -12.97
N LEU A 209 11.82 -27.24 -13.09
CA LEU A 209 10.51 -26.62 -13.03
C LEU A 209 10.29 -25.93 -11.69
N VAL A 210 10.37 -26.68 -10.58
CA VAL A 210 10.13 -26.12 -9.23
C VAL A 210 11.12 -24.99 -8.92
N MET A 211 12.38 -25.13 -9.35
CA MET A 211 13.41 -24.10 -9.15
C MET A 211 13.18 -22.84 -9.99
N SER A 212 12.77 -22.97 -11.26
CA SER A 212 12.48 -21.84 -12.15
C SER A 212 11.23 -21.10 -11.72
N SER A 213 10.15 -21.83 -11.45
CA SER A 213 8.89 -21.32 -10.93
C SER A 213 9.14 -20.58 -9.60
N GLY A 214 9.89 -21.16 -8.66
CA GLY A 214 10.22 -20.47 -7.41
C GLY A 214 11.05 -19.20 -7.56
N SER A 215 11.94 -19.14 -8.56
CA SER A 215 12.68 -17.92 -8.87
C SER A 215 11.76 -16.77 -9.33
N LEU A 216 10.59 -17.09 -9.91
CA LEU A 216 9.58 -16.11 -10.33
C LEU A 216 8.89 -15.41 -9.14
N TRP A 217 8.88 -16.03 -7.96
CA TRP A 217 8.21 -15.51 -6.76
C TRP A 217 9.16 -14.78 -5.79
N VAL A 218 10.48 -14.90 -5.98
CA VAL A 218 11.51 -14.35 -5.07
C VAL A 218 11.38 -12.85 -4.82
N TRP A 219 10.85 -12.09 -5.79
CA TRP A 219 10.64 -10.64 -5.66
C TRP A 219 9.70 -10.26 -4.51
N LEU A 220 8.81 -11.17 -4.07
CA LEU A 220 7.91 -10.90 -2.95
C LEU A 220 8.66 -10.58 -1.67
N VAL A 221 9.85 -11.18 -1.46
CA VAL A 221 10.64 -10.96 -0.24
C VAL A 221 11.07 -9.51 -0.08
N PRO A 222 11.86 -8.91 -1.02
CA PRO A 222 12.25 -7.50 -0.89
C PRO A 222 11.03 -6.58 -0.91
N VAL A 223 10.05 -6.79 -1.79
CA VAL A 223 8.86 -5.91 -1.86
C VAL A 223 8.06 -5.90 -0.55
N THR A 224 7.86 -7.06 0.07
CA THR A 224 7.17 -7.16 1.37
C THR A 224 7.98 -6.43 2.44
N CYS A 225 9.27 -6.73 2.56
CA CYS A 225 10.19 -6.07 3.50
C CYS A 225 10.20 -4.55 3.32
N GLY A 226 10.25 -4.05 2.10
CA GLY A 226 10.23 -2.63 1.77
C GLY A 226 8.95 -1.95 2.24
N TRP A 227 7.77 -2.53 2.00
CA TRP A 227 6.50 -1.97 2.49
C TRP A 227 6.45 -1.90 4.02
N ILE A 228 6.99 -2.90 4.71
CA ILE A 228 7.08 -2.89 6.18
C ILE A 228 8.06 -1.82 6.67
N ALA A 229 9.20 -1.65 5.98
CA ALA A 229 10.20 -0.64 6.31
C ALA A 229 9.63 0.78 6.13
N VAL A 230 8.94 1.05 5.01
CA VAL A 230 8.25 2.31 4.74
C VAL A 230 7.20 2.61 5.81
N GLY A 231 6.44 1.59 6.21
CA GLY A 231 5.31 1.71 7.11
C GLY A 231 4.02 1.92 6.34
N THR A 232 3.12 0.95 6.43
CA THR A 232 1.74 1.08 5.99
C THR A 232 0.84 1.20 7.20
N GLN A 233 -0.35 1.75 7.01
CA GLN A 233 -1.40 1.64 8.03
C GLN A 233 -1.83 0.18 8.18
N ARG A 234 -2.49 -0.13 9.31
CA ARG A 234 -3.02 -1.46 9.65
C ARG A 234 -4.50 -1.63 9.29
N ASP A 235 -5.25 -0.53 9.24
CA ASP A 235 -6.65 -0.56 8.89
C ASP A 235 -7.00 0.59 7.94
N TYR A 236 -7.96 0.35 7.05
CA TYR A 236 -8.51 1.37 6.15
C TYR A 236 -9.04 2.60 6.89
N GLY A 237 -8.95 3.78 6.27
CA GLY A 237 -9.52 5.02 6.78
C GLY A 237 -8.91 5.51 8.10
N THR A 238 -7.82 4.92 8.58
CA THR A 238 -7.31 5.21 9.92
C THR A 238 -6.67 6.59 10.02
N ILE A 239 -5.95 7.02 8.99
CA ILE A 239 -5.42 8.39 8.90
C ILE A 239 -6.57 9.40 8.78
N ALA A 240 -7.58 9.12 7.96
CA ALA A 240 -8.75 9.98 7.83
C ALA A 240 -9.51 10.10 9.17
N ARG A 241 -9.76 8.97 9.85
CA ARG A 241 -10.38 8.95 11.19
C ARG A 241 -9.55 9.70 12.23
N ALA A 242 -8.22 9.58 12.20
CA ALA A 242 -7.33 10.33 13.08
C ALA A 242 -7.41 11.84 12.82
N LEU A 243 -7.37 12.26 11.55
CA LEU A 243 -7.57 13.66 11.16
C LEU A 243 -8.89 14.22 11.66
N TYR A 244 -10.01 13.53 11.40
CA TYR A 244 -11.33 13.98 11.85
C TYR A 244 -11.46 14.04 13.38
N ARG A 245 -10.97 13.01 14.07
CA ARG A 245 -11.01 12.92 15.54
C ARG A 245 -10.23 14.05 16.20
N ASP A 246 -9.00 14.29 15.75
CA ASP A 246 -8.12 15.26 16.38
C ASP A 246 -8.49 16.70 15.99
N MET A 247 -9.09 16.93 14.81
CA MET A 247 -9.67 18.22 14.43
C MET A 247 -10.86 18.61 15.33
N ALA A 248 -11.75 17.67 15.67
CA ALA A 248 -12.89 17.94 16.56
C ALA A 248 -12.45 18.50 17.92
N ASN A 249 -11.27 18.09 18.41
CA ASN A 249 -10.69 18.57 19.66
C ASN A 249 -10.24 20.04 19.61
N ILE A 250 -9.83 20.56 18.45
CA ILE A 250 -9.50 21.99 18.29
C ILE A 250 -10.76 22.84 18.35
N VAL A 251 -11.80 22.42 17.62
CA VAL A 251 -13.08 23.15 17.56
C VAL A 251 -13.76 23.18 18.93
N GLY A 252 -13.70 22.07 19.69
CA GLY A 252 -14.20 22.02 21.06
C GLY A 252 -13.47 22.95 22.03
N ARG A 253 -12.16 23.14 21.87
CA ARG A 253 -11.33 24.01 22.74
C ARG A 253 -11.57 25.50 22.49
N SER A 254 -12.03 25.84 21.28
CA SER A 254 -12.34 27.22 20.87
C SER A 254 -13.65 27.74 21.50
N ARG A 255 -14.46 26.86 22.11
CA ARG A 255 -15.84 27.16 22.53
C ARG A 255 -16.07 27.28 24.03
N THR A 256 -15.04 27.23 24.88
CA THR A 256 -15.22 27.36 26.35
C THR A 256 -14.21 28.30 27.02
N PRO A 257 -14.68 29.43 27.59
CA PRO A 257 -14.10 30.02 28.78
C PRO A 257 -15.05 29.76 29.96
N SER A 258 -14.98 28.57 30.57
CA SER A 258 -15.26 28.29 31.99
C SER A 258 -15.51 26.79 32.25
N LEU A 259 -14.79 26.29 33.25
CA LEU A 259 -15.15 25.25 34.24
C LEU A 259 -16.15 24.14 33.82
N ASN A 260 -15.67 22.94 33.49
CA ASN A 260 -15.81 21.72 34.31
C ASN A 260 -15.61 20.39 33.53
N VAL A 261 -14.82 19.53 34.17
CA VAL A 261 -14.77 18.04 34.18
C VAL A 261 -14.52 17.27 32.86
N ASP A 262 -13.37 16.59 32.85
CA ASP A 262 -12.88 15.59 31.89
C ASP A 262 -13.83 14.37 31.74
N VAL A 263 -14.84 14.46 30.85
CA VAL A 263 -15.72 13.31 30.50
C VAL A 263 -15.07 12.37 29.47
N PHE A 264 -14.10 12.84 28.68
CA PHE A 264 -13.46 12.04 27.61
C PHE A 264 -12.48 10.96 28.12
N ARG A 265 -12.07 11.01 29.40
CA ARG A 265 -11.12 10.03 29.96
C ARG A 265 -11.76 8.67 30.29
N LEU A 266 -13.10 8.59 30.37
CA LEU A 266 -13.81 7.34 30.67
C LEU A 266 -14.19 6.50 29.43
N ALA A 267 -14.30 7.11 28.25
CA ALA A 267 -14.63 6.35 27.03
C ALA A 267 -13.43 5.56 26.48
N ASP A 268 -12.22 6.04 26.74
CA ASP A 268 -10.96 5.46 26.24
C ASP A 268 -10.61 4.12 26.93
N THR A 269 -11.14 3.87 28.13
CA THR A 269 -10.95 2.58 28.84
C THR A 269 -11.90 1.49 28.38
N LYS A 270 -13.05 1.83 27.78
CA LYS A 270 -14.02 0.84 27.28
C LYS A 270 -13.58 0.21 25.95
N PHE A 271 -12.97 1.01 25.05
CA PHE A 271 -12.42 0.51 23.78
C PHE A 271 -11.17 -0.37 23.97
N ARG A 272 -10.48 -0.22 25.11
CA ARG A 272 -9.27 -1.00 25.47
C ARG A 272 -9.56 -2.45 25.87
N ARG A 273 -10.82 -2.82 26.12
CA ARG A 273 -11.18 -4.15 26.64
C ARG A 273 -11.65 -5.13 25.57
N ASP A 274 -12.09 -4.67 24.41
CA ASP A 274 -12.67 -5.53 23.36
C ASP A 274 -11.69 -5.94 22.24
N THR A 275 -10.39 -5.64 22.38
CA THR A 275 -9.35 -6.04 21.41
C THR A 275 -8.29 -7.01 21.96
N PHE A 276 -8.58 -7.67 23.10
CA PHE A 276 -7.77 -8.77 23.62
C PHE A 276 -8.67 -9.99 23.85
N GLY A 277 -8.58 -10.97 22.95
CA GLY A 277 -9.35 -12.22 23.01
C GLY A 277 -8.94 -13.17 21.90
N ASP A 278 -7.82 -13.85 22.13
CA ASP A 278 -7.36 -15.16 21.66
C ASP A 278 -7.88 -15.75 20.34
N GLY A 279 -6.91 -16.09 19.49
CA GLY A 279 -7.07 -17.11 18.47
C GLY A 279 -7.13 -18.50 19.11
N TYR A 280 -8.17 -19.25 18.79
CA TYR A 280 -8.12 -20.70 18.73
C TYR A 280 -9.14 -21.18 17.69
N VAL A 281 -8.64 -21.96 16.74
CA VAL A 281 -9.43 -22.67 15.73
C VAL A 281 -10.05 -23.88 16.41
N ASP A 282 -11.36 -24.07 16.29
CA ASP A 282 -11.94 -25.39 16.03
C ASP A 282 -13.39 -25.22 15.54
N SER A 283 -13.64 -25.66 14.31
CA SER A 283 -14.98 -26.00 13.83
C SER A 283 -15.26 -27.48 14.15
N PRO A 284 -16.52 -27.85 14.36
CA PRO A 284 -17.12 -28.71 13.33
C PRO A 284 -18.58 -28.36 13.00
N SER A 285 -18.83 -28.22 11.69
CA SER A 285 -20.01 -28.62 10.89
C SER A 285 -21.43 -28.59 11.51
N PRO A 286 -22.42 -27.92 10.86
CA PRO A 286 -23.83 -28.14 11.17
C PRO A 286 -24.37 -29.38 10.42
N ARG A 287 -24.75 -30.39 11.19
CA ARG A 287 -25.65 -31.47 10.74
C ARG A 287 -27.06 -30.91 10.53
N MET A 288 -27.66 -31.26 9.39
CA MET A 288 -29.09 -31.15 9.15
C MET A 288 -29.88 -31.93 10.20
N VAL A 289 -30.85 -31.28 10.83
CA VAL A 289 -32.06 -31.93 11.39
C VAL A 289 -33.23 -31.01 11.10
N ALA A 290 -34.14 -31.50 10.26
CA ALA A 290 -35.45 -30.92 10.00
C ALA A 290 -36.44 -31.35 11.08
N VAL A 291 -37.31 -30.45 11.58
CA VAL A 291 -38.69 -30.78 12.01
C VAL A 291 -39.59 -29.52 11.95
N HIS A 292 -40.61 -29.65 11.09
CA HIS A 292 -42.00 -29.14 11.08
C HIS A 292 -42.41 -27.71 11.50
N SER A 293 -43.01 -27.04 10.51
CA SER A 293 -44.00 -25.97 10.62
C SER A 293 -45.42 -26.57 10.73
N GLN A 294 -46.30 -25.94 11.53
CA GLN A 294 -47.76 -25.99 11.33
C GLN A 294 -48.48 -24.80 12.02
N ASP A 295 -49.15 -23.99 11.19
CA ASP A 295 -50.41 -23.21 11.32
C ASP A 295 -50.71 -22.43 12.64
N ASP A 296 -51.28 -21.21 12.71
CA ASP A 296 -52.38 -20.64 11.92
C ASP A 296 -52.55 -19.13 12.19
N ILE A 297 -53.24 -18.44 11.29
CA ILE A 297 -53.48 -16.98 11.22
C ILE A 297 -54.70 -16.54 12.07
N ARG A 298 -54.63 -15.39 12.78
CA ARG A 298 -55.75 -14.41 12.91
C ARG A 298 -55.35 -13.07 13.57
N LEU A 299 -55.98 -11.99 13.08
CA LEU A 299 -55.72 -10.57 13.33
C LEU A 299 -56.81 -9.92 14.23
N LEU A 300 -56.39 -8.89 14.99
CA LEU A 300 -57.11 -7.77 15.67
C LEU A 300 -57.69 -8.00 17.10
N PRO A 301 -57.88 -6.97 17.97
CA PRO A 301 -57.25 -5.64 18.10
C PRO A 301 -56.83 -5.26 19.56
N ILE A 302 -56.24 -4.06 19.68
CA ILE A 302 -55.67 -3.35 20.85
C ILE A 302 -56.53 -3.38 22.14
N ARG A 303 -55.92 -3.72 23.30
CA ARG A 303 -56.14 -3.01 24.58
C ARG A 303 -54.98 -3.21 25.58
N SER A 304 -54.67 -2.11 26.25
CA SER A 304 -53.60 -1.83 27.20
C SER A 304 -53.53 -2.74 28.43
N GLU A 305 -52.31 -3.14 28.82
CA GLU A 305 -51.90 -3.22 30.23
C GLU A 305 -50.49 -2.66 30.42
N THR A 306 -50.48 -1.35 30.65
CA THR A 306 -49.46 -0.60 31.37
C THR A 306 -49.37 -1.10 32.82
N SER A 307 -48.42 -1.97 33.15
CA SER A 307 -48.04 -2.21 34.56
C SER A 307 -46.83 -3.13 34.76
N THR A 308 -45.76 -3.07 33.95
CA THR A 308 -44.50 -3.75 34.35
C THR A 308 -43.17 -3.18 33.81
N LEU A 309 -43.19 -2.11 33.02
CA LEU A 309 -41.97 -1.42 32.58
C LEU A 309 -41.89 0.02 33.12
N ARG A 310 -42.06 0.16 34.45
CA ARG A 310 -41.92 1.46 35.16
C ARG A 310 -40.82 1.50 36.21
N ARG A 311 -39.89 0.54 36.19
CA ARG A 311 -38.68 0.61 37.03
C ARG A 311 -37.50 0.07 36.24
N LEU A 312 -36.95 0.94 35.40
CA LEU A 312 -35.55 1.03 34.95
C LEU A 312 -35.43 2.05 33.79
N SER A 313 -36.16 3.18 33.88
CA SER A 313 -35.86 4.40 33.12
C SER A 313 -35.36 5.44 34.11
N GLN A 314 -34.05 5.52 34.27
CA GLN A 314 -33.35 6.69 34.80
C GLN A 314 -31.86 6.49 34.45
N ASP A 315 -31.53 6.81 33.20
CA ASP A 315 -30.22 7.31 32.80
C ASP A 315 -30.49 8.19 31.58
N ASP A 316 -30.75 9.47 31.86
CA ASP A 316 -31.08 10.53 30.91
C ASP A 316 -29.81 11.22 30.36
N ASP A 317 -28.64 10.57 30.50
CA ASP A 317 -27.32 11.13 30.17
C ASP A 317 -26.80 10.76 28.77
N ASP A 318 -27.46 9.85 28.04
CA ASP A 318 -26.99 9.38 26.72
C ASP A 318 -27.49 10.22 25.53
N VAL A 319 -28.62 10.91 25.67
CA VAL A 319 -29.21 11.76 24.60
C VAL A 319 -28.44 13.07 24.39
N PRO A 320 -27.99 13.79 25.44
CA PRO A 320 -27.15 14.98 25.28
C PRO A 320 -25.81 14.62 24.64
N MET A 321 -25.25 13.46 24.98
CA MET A 321 -23.96 12.98 24.48
C MET A 321 -24.02 12.63 22.98
N ALA A 322 -25.12 12.01 22.53
CA ALA A 322 -25.34 11.72 21.11
C ALA A 322 -25.55 13.01 20.29
N LEU A 323 -26.27 13.98 20.84
CA LEU A 323 -26.51 15.29 20.21
C LEU A 323 -25.24 16.16 20.19
N GLU A 324 -24.45 16.16 21.26
CA GLU A 324 -23.13 16.80 21.34
C GLU A 324 -22.14 16.14 20.38
N ARG A 325 -22.12 14.79 20.28
CA ARG A 325 -21.36 14.07 19.25
C ARG A 325 -21.79 14.49 17.84
N GLN A 326 -23.09 14.62 17.60
CA GLN A 326 -23.61 15.05 16.30
C GLN A 326 -23.27 16.51 15.98
N LYS A 327 -23.27 17.40 16.98
CA LYS A 327 -22.83 18.80 16.84
C LYS A 327 -21.32 18.93 16.64
N ALA A 328 -20.51 18.17 17.38
CA ALA A 328 -19.05 18.12 17.23
C ALA A 328 -18.65 17.49 15.90
N PHE A 329 -19.37 16.44 15.45
CA PHE A 329 -19.22 15.84 14.13
C PHE A 329 -19.59 16.84 13.03
N LYS A 330 -20.70 17.56 13.18
CA LYS A 330 -21.11 18.62 12.25
C LYS A 330 -20.10 19.78 12.20
N ALA A 331 -19.56 20.20 13.33
CA ALA A 331 -18.55 21.25 13.41
C ALA A 331 -17.16 20.82 12.88
N ALA A 332 -16.76 19.56 13.09
CA ALA A 332 -15.56 18.98 12.49
C ALA A 332 -15.72 18.75 10.97
N GLN A 333 -16.95 18.48 10.51
CA GLN A 333 -17.31 18.41 9.10
C GLN A 333 -17.33 19.79 8.43
N GLU A 334 -17.63 20.85 9.21
CA GLU A 334 -17.59 22.25 8.76
C GLU A 334 -16.14 22.78 8.66
N CYS A 335 -15.22 22.35 9.53
CA CYS A 335 -13.78 22.68 9.46
C CYS A 335 -13.02 21.84 8.40
N LYS A 336 -13.25 22.16 7.13
CA LYS A 336 -12.69 21.46 5.95
C LYS A 336 -11.25 21.88 5.68
N LEU A 337 -10.28 21.29 6.38
CA LEU A 337 -8.87 21.62 6.12
C LEU A 337 -8.16 20.68 5.15
N MET A 338 -8.51 19.40 5.22
CA MET A 338 -8.00 18.36 4.36
C MET A 338 -9.13 17.41 4.00
N ARG A 339 -9.54 17.39 2.73
CA ARG A 339 -10.61 16.49 2.26
C ARG A 339 -9.97 15.25 1.61
N PRO A 340 -10.36 14.03 2.00
CA PRO A 340 -10.11 12.85 1.18
C PRO A 340 -10.75 13.05 -0.20
N LEU A 341 -10.08 12.66 -1.30
CA LEU A 341 -10.70 12.67 -2.65
C LEU A 341 -11.89 11.70 -2.79
N THR A 342 -12.20 10.93 -1.74
CA THR A 342 -13.26 9.92 -1.67
C THR A 342 -14.47 10.43 -0.91
N ARG A 343 -15.32 11.20 -1.58
CA ARG A 343 -16.75 11.11 -1.27
C ARG A 343 -17.59 11.46 -2.48
N THR A 344 -18.07 10.43 -3.18
CA THR A 344 -19.38 10.50 -3.83
C THR A 344 -20.32 9.53 -3.10
N PRO A 345 -21.60 9.89 -2.94
CA PRO A 345 -22.47 9.36 -1.90
C PRO A 345 -23.08 8.01 -2.31
N GLY A 346 -22.98 7.03 -1.41
CA GLY A 346 -23.72 5.79 -1.47
C GLY A 346 -23.75 5.18 -0.08
N GLU A 347 -24.95 5.12 0.49
CA GLU A 347 -25.32 4.29 1.65
C GLU A 347 -24.79 4.73 3.02
N HIS A 348 -25.38 5.81 3.56
CA HIS A 348 -26.01 5.88 4.88
C HIS A 348 -26.11 7.34 5.39
N GLY A 349 -27.32 7.92 5.32
CA GLY A 349 -27.75 9.01 6.21
C GLY A 349 -27.44 10.45 5.78
N PRO A 350 -28.31 11.42 6.12
CA PRO A 350 -28.46 12.68 5.39
C PRO A 350 -27.50 13.76 5.90
N LEU A 351 -26.83 14.46 4.98
CA LEU A 351 -26.67 15.92 4.98
C LEU A 351 -25.70 16.33 3.87
N SER A 352 -26.30 16.72 2.75
CA SER A 352 -25.67 17.50 1.70
C SER A 352 -25.11 18.81 2.26
N LEU A 353 -23.86 19.13 1.93
CA LEU A 353 -23.49 20.49 1.51
C LEU A 353 -22.16 20.49 0.74
N GLU A 354 -22.15 19.83 -0.41
CA GLU A 354 -21.21 20.10 -1.49
C GLU A 354 -21.85 21.16 -2.39
N ARG A 355 -21.71 22.44 -2.04
CA ARG A 355 -22.18 23.52 -2.89
C ARG A 355 -21.00 24.00 -3.73
N HIS A 356 -20.99 23.54 -4.99
CA HIS A 356 -20.13 23.93 -6.12
C HIS A 356 -18.85 23.11 -6.40
N ALA A 357 -18.83 21.81 -6.07
CA ALA A 357 -18.05 20.88 -6.90
C ALA A 357 -18.85 20.64 -8.19
N ASP A 358 -18.60 21.45 -9.23
CA ASP A 358 -19.00 21.10 -10.60
C ASP A 358 -18.52 19.66 -10.86
N ASN A 359 -19.45 18.71 -10.92
CA ASN A 359 -19.15 17.29 -11.06
C ASN A 359 -18.17 17.09 -12.23
N ILE A 360 -16.95 16.64 -11.93
CA ILE A 360 -15.98 16.25 -12.97
C ILE A 360 -16.71 15.24 -13.86
N PRO A 361 -16.90 15.52 -15.17
CA PRO A 361 -17.72 14.65 -15.99
C PRO A 361 -17.08 13.28 -16.08
N ASP A 362 -17.82 12.25 -15.65
CA ASP A 362 -17.43 10.87 -15.90
C ASP A 362 -17.23 10.67 -17.41
N CYS A 363 -16.23 9.89 -17.76
CA CYS A 363 -15.96 9.52 -19.15
C CYS A 363 -16.14 8.01 -19.27
N LEU A 364 -16.96 7.57 -20.22
CA LEU A 364 -17.31 6.15 -20.38
C LEU A 364 -17.88 5.53 -19.08
N GLY A 365 -18.66 6.30 -18.31
CA GLY A 365 -19.22 5.87 -17.02
C GLY A 365 -18.19 5.72 -15.89
N CYS A 366 -16.98 6.25 -16.07
CA CYS A 366 -15.88 6.10 -15.13
C CYS A 366 -15.28 7.45 -14.72
N SER A 367 -15.01 7.60 -13.42
CA SER A 367 -14.35 8.78 -12.85
C SER A 367 -12.94 8.96 -13.42
N VAL A 368 -12.65 10.14 -13.97
CA VAL A 368 -11.35 10.48 -14.59
C VAL A 368 -10.17 10.34 -13.62
N PRO A 369 -10.20 10.89 -12.38
CA PRO A 369 -9.15 10.66 -11.38
C PRO A 369 -8.94 9.18 -11.02
N GLY A 370 -9.98 8.36 -11.16
CA GLY A 370 -9.88 6.90 -11.03
C GLY A 370 -9.16 6.39 -9.78
N ASP A 371 -7.99 5.79 -10.02
CA ASP A 371 -7.13 5.15 -9.02
C ASP A 371 -6.51 6.14 -8.04
N GLU A 372 -6.39 7.41 -8.42
CA GLU A 372 -5.93 8.48 -7.52
C GLU A 372 -6.79 8.56 -6.25
N LYS A 373 -8.09 8.29 -6.39
CA LYS A 373 -9.06 8.30 -5.28
C LYS A 373 -8.95 7.07 -4.38
N GLN A 374 -8.30 5.99 -4.78
CA GLN A 374 -8.39 4.71 -4.06
C GLN A 374 -7.36 4.59 -2.94
N GLU A 375 -7.75 4.63 -1.67
CA GLU A 375 -6.81 4.54 -0.54
C GLU A 375 -5.89 3.31 -0.62
N GLY A 376 -4.68 3.47 -0.10
CA GLY A 376 -3.73 2.38 0.06
C GLY A 376 -2.48 2.48 -0.82
N PRO A 377 -1.42 1.74 -0.44
CA PRO A 377 -0.08 1.89 -0.98
C PRO A 377 0.07 1.46 -2.44
N THR A 378 -0.68 0.45 -2.89
CA THR A 378 -0.61 -0.03 -4.27
C THR A 378 -1.00 1.05 -5.28
N PHE A 379 -1.89 1.97 -4.88
CA PHE A 379 -2.38 3.08 -5.71
C PHE A 379 -1.48 4.33 -5.67
N ASN A 380 -0.36 4.32 -4.95
CA ASN A 380 0.55 5.47 -4.87
C ASN A 380 1.09 5.90 -6.24
N TYR A 381 1.20 4.97 -7.21
CA TYR A 381 1.56 5.30 -8.59
C TYR A 381 0.65 6.35 -9.24
N ALA A 382 -0.61 6.47 -8.81
CA ALA A 382 -1.58 7.40 -9.38
C ALA A 382 -1.51 8.81 -8.73
N ARG A 383 -0.84 8.95 -7.58
CA ARG A 383 -0.83 10.18 -6.75
C ARG A 383 0.44 10.99 -6.82
N ILE A 384 1.37 10.62 -7.70
CA ILE A 384 2.73 11.18 -7.72
C ILE A 384 2.69 12.71 -7.82
N PHE A 385 1.79 13.25 -8.65
CA PHE A 385 1.64 14.68 -8.86
C PHE A 385 0.94 15.40 -7.70
N THR A 386 -0.23 14.91 -7.28
CA THR A 386 -1.06 15.58 -6.28
C THR A 386 -0.46 15.50 -4.88
N TRP A 387 0.13 14.37 -4.50
CA TRP A 387 0.85 14.27 -3.24
C TRP A 387 2.09 15.18 -3.22
N TRP A 388 2.88 15.21 -4.31
CA TRP A 388 4.07 16.06 -4.38
C TRP A 388 3.71 17.53 -4.24
N ASN A 389 2.68 17.99 -4.95
CA ASN A 389 2.22 19.38 -4.88
C ASN A 389 1.74 19.72 -3.47
N MET A 390 0.90 18.87 -2.85
CA MET A 390 0.49 19.04 -1.45
C MET A 390 1.69 19.16 -0.50
N ALA A 391 2.63 18.23 -0.58
CA ALA A 391 3.79 18.19 0.30
C ALA A 391 4.70 19.41 0.09
N ASN A 392 4.90 19.84 -1.16
CA ASN A 392 5.71 21.00 -1.51
C ASN A 392 5.08 22.31 -1.03
N ARG A 393 3.76 22.48 -1.21
CA ARG A 393 3.03 23.68 -0.72
C ARG A 393 3.05 23.76 0.80
N LEU A 394 2.84 22.63 1.49
CA LEU A 394 2.89 22.61 2.95
C LEU A 394 4.31 22.90 3.46
N HIS A 395 5.34 22.34 2.82
CA HIS A 395 6.75 22.64 3.13
C HIS A 395 7.07 24.12 2.96
N GLN A 396 6.70 24.72 1.83
CA GLN A 396 6.91 26.15 1.57
C GLN A 396 6.22 27.03 2.62
N ALA A 397 5.02 26.66 3.06
CA ALA A 397 4.32 27.39 4.10
C ALA A 397 5.04 27.32 5.46
N PHE A 398 5.57 26.15 5.83
CA PHE A 398 6.40 26.00 7.04
C PHE A 398 7.74 26.75 6.92
N GLU A 399 8.38 26.73 5.76
CA GLU A 399 9.62 27.44 5.49
C GLU A 399 9.46 28.96 5.60
N ARG A 400 8.42 29.51 4.96
CA ARG A 400 8.06 30.93 5.05
C ARG A 400 7.77 31.35 6.49
N THR A 401 6.99 30.54 7.20
CA THR A 401 6.68 30.77 8.61
C THR A 401 7.95 30.78 9.44
N ALA A 402 8.83 29.77 9.30
CA ALA A 402 10.08 29.72 10.04
C ALA A 402 10.99 30.93 9.76
N ALA A 403 11.12 31.35 8.50
CA ALA A 403 11.90 32.52 8.12
C ALA A 403 11.36 33.81 8.75
N ASN A 404 10.04 34.01 8.73
CA ASN A 404 9.42 35.17 9.35
C ASN A 404 9.57 35.17 10.88
N LEU A 405 9.54 34.00 11.51
CA LEU A 405 9.79 33.85 12.95
C LEU A 405 11.25 34.15 13.30
N GLU A 406 12.22 33.72 12.48
CA GLU A 406 13.64 34.02 12.66
C GLU A 406 13.94 35.52 12.51
N LEU A 407 13.26 36.18 11.57
CA LEU A 407 13.34 37.63 11.36
C LEU A 407 12.53 38.44 12.39
N ARG A 408 11.87 37.79 13.37
CA ARG A 408 10.99 38.40 14.38
C ARG A 408 9.92 39.31 13.77
N LEU A 409 9.34 38.91 12.64
CA LEU A 409 8.28 39.68 11.99
C LEU A 409 6.91 39.39 12.64
N ASP A 410 6.12 40.45 12.86
CA ASP A 410 4.70 40.33 13.20
C ASP A 410 3.83 40.07 11.95
N LEU A 411 2.51 40.00 12.13
CA LEU A 411 1.55 39.78 11.04
C LEU A 411 1.51 40.89 9.98
N ASP A 412 2.03 42.08 10.30
CA ASP A 412 2.17 43.22 9.38
C ASP A 412 3.54 43.26 8.70
N GLU A 413 4.37 42.22 8.89
CA GLU A 413 5.77 42.16 8.43
C GLU A 413 6.66 43.24 9.06
N LYS A 414 6.33 43.72 10.26
CA LYS A 414 7.15 44.66 11.04
C LYS A 414 8.03 43.90 12.01
N THR A 415 9.27 44.36 12.16
CA THR A 415 10.23 43.78 13.11
C THR A 415 9.81 44.06 14.55
N VAL A 416 9.63 43.00 15.33
CA VAL A 416 9.27 43.08 16.75
C VAL A 416 10.55 43.25 17.60
N PRO A 417 10.60 44.23 18.52
CA PRO A 417 11.71 44.44 19.46
C PRO A 417 12.15 43.17 20.21
N GLU A 418 13.44 43.07 20.54
CA GLU A 418 14.06 41.87 21.14
C GLU A 418 13.56 41.54 22.56
N ASP A 419 13.06 42.55 23.28
CA ASP A 419 12.60 42.50 24.67
C ASP A 419 11.24 41.80 24.86
N LEU A 420 10.43 41.70 23.80
CA LEU A 420 9.17 40.94 23.85
C LEU A 420 9.42 39.43 23.84
N LYS A 421 8.74 38.70 24.74
CA LYS A 421 8.73 37.23 24.70
C LYS A 421 8.00 36.77 23.46
N PHE A 422 8.41 35.62 22.90
CA PHE A 422 7.78 35.05 21.71
C PHE A 422 6.26 34.80 21.85
N LYS A 423 5.79 34.49 23.06
CA LYS A 423 4.34 34.37 23.37
C LYS A 423 3.57 35.69 23.27
N GLU A 424 4.28 36.82 23.29
CA GLU A 424 3.76 38.19 23.20
C GLU A 424 3.96 38.78 21.79
N CYS A 425 4.73 38.12 20.90
CA CYS A 425 4.73 38.46 19.48
C CYS A 425 3.29 38.34 18.97
N ASN A 426 2.80 39.39 18.30
CA ASN A 426 1.39 39.55 17.93
C ASN A 426 1.01 38.66 16.72
N VAL A 427 1.24 37.35 16.84
CA VAL A 427 0.98 36.32 15.82
C VAL A 427 -0.49 35.86 15.88
N LYS A 428 -1.30 36.48 16.75
CA LYS A 428 -2.76 36.33 16.77
C LYS A 428 -3.37 37.48 15.98
N GLY A 429 -4.09 37.15 14.92
CA GLY A 429 -4.76 38.14 14.10
C GLY A 429 -5.74 37.50 13.13
N ASP A 430 -6.20 38.30 12.16
CA ASP A 430 -7.17 37.87 11.17
C ASP A 430 -6.61 36.75 10.28
N SER A 431 -7.49 35.82 9.91
CA SER A 431 -7.24 34.64 9.06
C SER A 431 -6.45 34.97 7.79
N LEU A 432 -6.71 36.14 7.23
CA LEU A 432 -6.18 36.61 5.96
C LEU A 432 -4.74 37.17 6.10
N HIS A 433 -4.42 37.77 7.25
CA HIS A 433 -3.05 38.16 7.59
C HIS A 433 -2.18 36.94 7.93
N LEU A 434 -2.77 35.94 8.60
CA LEU A 434 -2.12 34.64 8.85
C LEU A 434 -1.76 33.92 7.55
N LEU A 435 -2.65 33.95 6.55
CA LEU A 435 -2.38 33.37 5.22
C LEU A 435 -1.19 34.08 4.55
N ARG A 436 -1.13 35.41 4.59
CA ARG A 436 0.03 36.16 4.06
C ARG A 436 1.32 35.80 4.81
N TYR A 437 1.24 35.69 6.13
CA TYR A 437 2.38 35.38 6.98
C TYR A 437 3.04 34.04 6.63
N CYS A 438 2.26 33.00 6.32
CA CYS A 438 2.80 31.71 5.89
C CYS A 438 3.00 31.60 4.37
N GLY A 439 2.81 32.68 3.60
CA GLY A 439 3.01 32.67 2.14
C GLY A 439 1.90 31.96 1.36
N LEU A 440 0.72 31.83 1.95
CA LEU A 440 -0.50 31.26 1.37
C LEU A 440 -1.47 32.34 0.84
N ALA A 441 -1.09 33.62 0.90
CA ALA A 441 -1.80 34.73 0.28
C ALA A 441 -0.82 35.71 -0.36
N ASP A 442 -1.25 36.33 -1.46
CA ASP A 442 -0.49 37.34 -2.19
C ASP A 442 -1.09 38.73 -1.94
N THR A 443 -0.29 39.78 -2.09
CA THR A 443 -0.79 41.17 -2.00
C THR A 443 -0.92 41.74 -3.41
N VAL A 444 -2.15 41.94 -3.88
CA VAL A 444 -2.46 42.50 -5.20
C VAL A 444 -3.15 43.84 -5.00
N ASN A 445 -2.60 44.92 -5.56
CA ASN A 445 -3.14 46.28 -5.44
C ASN A 445 -3.39 46.74 -3.98
N GLY A 446 -2.54 46.31 -3.04
CA GLY A 446 -2.66 46.65 -1.62
C GLY A 446 -3.73 45.86 -0.86
N GLN A 447 -4.47 44.96 -1.53
CA GLN A 447 -5.36 44.01 -0.89
C GLN A 447 -4.69 42.64 -0.79
N ILE A 448 -4.82 42.01 0.38
CA ILE A 448 -4.34 40.64 0.57
C ILE A 448 -5.41 39.70 -0.01
N VAL A 449 -4.99 38.82 -0.91
CA VAL A 449 -5.87 37.87 -1.59
C VAL A 449 -5.35 36.46 -1.31
N PRO A 450 -6.17 35.54 -0.78
CA PRO A 450 -5.78 34.15 -0.60
C PRO A 450 -5.30 33.54 -1.91
N GLN A 451 -4.21 32.78 -1.86
CA GLN A 451 -3.72 32.10 -3.03
C GLN A 451 -4.63 30.90 -3.32
N ASP A 452 -5.18 30.82 -4.54
CA ASP A 452 -5.92 29.65 -4.97
C ASP A 452 -4.98 28.43 -4.98
N LEU A 453 -5.15 27.55 -4.00
CA LEU A 453 -4.43 26.27 -3.92
C LEU A 453 -4.82 25.41 -5.12
N LYS A 454 -3.94 25.35 -6.12
CA LYS A 454 -4.08 24.40 -7.22
C LYS A 454 -3.91 22.98 -6.68
N GLU A 455 -4.83 22.07 -6.99
CA GLU A 455 -4.67 20.65 -6.67
C GLU A 455 -3.62 20.01 -7.58
N TYR A 456 -3.70 20.32 -8.88
CA TYR A 456 -2.83 19.75 -9.90
C TYR A 456 -1.72 20.75 -10.26
N PRO A 457 -0.42 20.38 -10.08
CA PRO A 457 0.68 21.26 -10.43
C PRO A 457 0.81 21.42 -11.96
N GLU A 458 1.30 22.58 -12.41
CA GLU A 458 1.67 22.76 -13.81
C GLU A 458 2.97 22.02 -14.14
N TRP A 459 3.12 21.58 -15.39
CA TRP A 459 4.33 20.87 -15.85
C TRP A 459 5.61 21.69 -15.66
N SER A 460 5.53 23.02 -15.70
CA SER A 460 6.65 23.94 -15.45
C SER A 460 7.03 24.07 -13.98
N GLU A 461 6.14 23.70 -13.04
CA GLU A 461 6.42 23.75 -11.60
C GLU A 461 7.22 22.51 -11.13
N LEU A 462 7.25 21.44 -11.94
CA LEU A 462 7.91 20.17 -11.60
C LEU A 462 9.44 20.29 -11.77
N ASP A 463 10.18 20.03 -10.70
CA ASP A 463 11.65 20.12 -10.69
C ASP A 463 12.33 18.88 -11.33
N SER A 464 13.59 19.02 -11.71
CA SER A 464 14.37 17.88 -12.23
C SER A 464 14.48 16.74 -11.21
N GLY A 465 14.49 17.09 -9.91
CA GLY A 465 14.47 16.12 -8.81
C GLY A 465 13.21 15.25 -8.80
N PHE A 466 12.04 15.79 -9.14
CA PHE A 466 10.80 15.03 -9.30
C PHE A 466 10.92 13.97 -10.39
N TYR A 467 11.39 14.34 -11.58
CA TYR A 467 11.56 13.39 -12.67
C TYR A 467 12.63 12.33 -12.38
N GLN A 468 13.72 12.71 -11.70
CA GLN A 468 14.75 11.76 -11.28
C GLN A 468 14.16 10.66 -10.39
N ARG A 469 13.29 11.00 -9.43
CA ARG A 469 12.63 10.00 -8.57
C ARG A 469 11.77 9.03 -9.38
N ILE A 470 11.02 9.52 -10.36
CA ILE A 470 10.21 8.68 -11.26
C ILE A 470 11.10 7.73 -12.06
N VAL A 471 12.16 8.23 -12.70
CA VAL A 471 13.07 7.42 -13.52
C VAL A 471 13.77 6.36 -12.68
N THR A 472 14.26 6.72 -11.49
CA THR A 472 14.87 5.76 -10.55
C THR A 472 13.85 4.68 -10.13
N ALA A 473 12.61 5.05 -9.80
CA ALA A 473 11.57 4.08 -9.44
C ALA A 473 11.23 3.13 -10.60
N ILE A 474 11.17 3.62 -11.84
CA ILE A 474 10.96 2.79 -13.04
C ILE A 474 12.13 1.82 -13.24
N ALA A 475 13.36 2.29 -13.10
CA ALA A 475 14.56 1.47 -13.25
C ALA A 475 14.60 0.32 -12.23
N VAL A 476 14.27 0.60 -10.97
CA VAL A 476 14.18 -0.43 -9.92
C VAL A 476 13.03 -1.40 -10.20
N GLY A 477 11.86 -0.91 -10.65
CA GLY A 477 10.73 -1.75 -11.06
C GLY A 477 11.08 -2.72 -12.20
N LEU A 478 11.78 -2.24 -13.24
CA LEU A 478 12.26 -3.08 -14.35
C LEU A 478 13.30 -4.11 -13.87
N PHE A 479 14.22 -3.69 -12.99
CA PHE A 479 15.23 -4.57 -12.42
C PHE A 479 14.59 -5.74 -11.67
N VAL A 480 13.59 -5.48 -10.82
CA VAL A 480 12.89 -6.53 -10.08
C VAL A 480 12.07 -7.43 -11.01
N GLN A 481 11.30 -6.84 -11.94
CA GLN A 481 10.44 -7.56 -12.88
C GLN A 481 11.25 -8.51 -13.77
N TRP A 482 12.25 -8.00 -14.49
CA TRP A 482 13.03 -8.78 -15.44
C TRP A 482 14.16 -9.57 -14.78
N GLY A 483 14.64 -9.15 -13.61
CA GLY A 483 15.61 -9.92 -12.87
C GLY A 483 15.04 -11.26 -12.40
N THR A 484 13.86 -11.26 -11.79
CA THR A 484 13.21 -12.51 -11.33
C THR A 484 12.60 -13.32 -12.47
N THR A 485 11.88 -12.66 -13.38
CA THR A 485 11.31 -13.33 -14.56
C THR A 485 12.40 -13.87 -15.48
N GLY A 486 13.48 -13.10 -15.68
CA GLY A 486 14.64 -13.51 -16.46
C GLY A 486 15.36 -14.72 -15.86
N ALA A 487 15.47 -14.81 -14.53
CA ALA A 487 16.04 -15.98 -13.86
C ALA A 487 15.23 -17.25 -14.16
N ALA A 488 13.89 -17.16 -14.07
CA ALA A 488 12.99 -18.27 -14.40
C ALA A 488 13.10 -18.67 -15.88
N ILE A 489 13.15 -17.68 -16.79
CA ILE A 489 13.34 -17.91 -18.24
C ILE A 489 14.68 -18.58 -18.52
N VAL A 490 15.79 -18.08 -17.96
CA VAL A 490 17.13 -18.65 -18.17
C VAL A 490 17.18 -20.12 -17.76
N ILE A 491 16.57 -20.47 -16.62
CA ILE A 491 16.49 -21.85 -16.17
C ILE A 491 15.65 -22.67 -17.16
N SER A 492 14.40 -22.29 -17.42
CA SER A 492 13.49 -23.11 -18.24
C SER A 492 13.92 -23.19 -19.71
N TYR A 493 14.34 -22.08 -20.32
CA TYR A 493 14.72 -22.01 -21.74
C TYR A 493 15.98 -22.81 -22.09
N LEU A 494 16.94 -22.88 -21.17
CA LEU A 494 18.24 -23.52 -21.41
C LEU A 494 18.36 -24.94 -20.84
N THR A 495 17.44 -25.37 -19.97
CA THR A 495 17.49 -26.71 -19.35
C THR A 495 16.77 -27.76 -20.18
N GLU A 496 15.64 -27.38 -20.77
CA GLU A 496 14.94 -28.21 -21.72
C GLU A 496 15.65 -28.14 -23.09
N VAL A 497 15.02 -28.72 -24.11
CA VAL A 497 15.44 -28.45 -25.48
C VAL A 497 15.52 -26.94 -25.69
N ARG A 498 16.71 -26.43 -26.06
CA ARG A 498 16.94 -24.96 -26.12
C ARG A 498 15.87 -24.28 -26.97
N GLY A 499 15.02 -23.46 -26.36
CA GLY A 499 13.87 -22.85 -27.02
C GLY A 499 12.76 -22.38 -26.08
N LEU A 500 11.75 -21.73 -26.65
CA LEU A 500 10.52 -21.39 -25.91
C LEU A 500 9.61 -22.62 -25.89
N GLY A 501 9.44 -23.18 -24.70
CA GLY A 501 8.38 -24.14 -24.36
C GLY A 501 7.23 -23.46 -23.62
N CYS A 502 6.23 -24.21 -23.19
CA CYS A 502 5.09 -23.67 -22.45
C CYS A 502 5.50 -22.91 -21.18
N ARG A 503 6.51 -23.40 -20.47
CA ARG A 503 7.02 -22.86 -19.21
C ARG A 503 7.76 -21.54 -19.45
N SER A 504 8.87 -21.58 -20.19
CA SER A 504 9.65 -20.39 -20.53
C SER A 504 8.85 -19.33 -21.30
N GLY A 505 7.95 -19.76 -22.20
CA GLY A 505 6.99 -18.89 -22.88
C GLY A 505 5.96 -18.27 -21.93
N GLY A 506 5.45 -19.03 -20.96
CA GLY A 506 4.54 -18.54 -19.93
C GLY A 506 5.18 -17.51 -19.00
N TYR A 507 6.44 -17.71 -18.61
CA TYR A 507 7.22 -16.74 -17.83
C TYR A 507 7.49 -15.47 -18.64
N MET A 508 7.84 -15.61 -19.92
CA MET A 508 8.01 -14.46 -20.83
C MET A 508 6.71 -13.66 -20.97
N LEU A 509 5.57 -14.35 -21.16
CA LEU A 509 4.26 -13.72 -21.24
C LEU A 509 3.94 -12.97 -19.94
N TYR A 510 4.20 -13.58 -18.78
CA TYR A 510 4.02 -12.93 -17.48
C TYR A 510 4.85 -11.64 -17.35
N GLY A 511 6.12 -11.68 -17.77
CA GLY A 511 7.01 -10.52 -17.78
C GLY A 511 6.50 -9.38 -18.68
N ILE A 512 6.11 -9.72 -19.92
CA ILE A 512 5.63 -8.74 -20.90
C ILE A 512 4.32 -8.11 -20.43
N LEU A 513 3.35 -8.92 -19.98
CA LEU A 513 2.07 -8.44 -19.49
C LEU A 513 2.22 -7.56 -18.26
N GLY A 514 3.14 -7.91 -17.34
CA GLY A 514 3.44 -7.11 -16.15
C GLY A 514 4.01 -5.73 -16.46
N VAL A 515 4.90 -5.62 -17.46
CA VAL A 515 5.44 -4.34 -17.94
C VAL A 515 4.38 -3.54 -18.71
N LEU A 516 3.61 -4.20 -19.57
CA LEU A 516 2.56 -3.55 -20.36
C LEU A 516 1.44 -2.99 -19.46
N SER A 517 1.01 -3.75 -18.45
CA SER A 517 0.02 -3.27 -17.48
C SER A 517 0.55 -2.06 -16.71
N PHE A 518 1.82 -2.08 -16.27
CA PHE A 518 2.45 -0.92 -15.65
C PHE A 518 2.44 0.29 -16.58
N ALA A 519 2.90 0.12 -17.83
CA ALA A 519 2.98 1.22 -18.79
C ALA A 519 1.62 1.87 -19.05
N LEU A 520 0.56 1.06 -19.17
CA LEU A 520 -0.80 1.54 -19.38
C LEU A 520 -1.37 2.27 -18.15
N LEU A 521 -1.16 1.73 -16.95
CA LEU A 521 -1.61 2.35 -15.70
C LEU A 521 -0.83 3.65 -15.40
N PHE A 522 0.49 3.66 -15.61
CA PHE A 522 1.31 4.86 -15.49
C PHE A 522 0.94 5.92 -16.53
N ALA A 523 0.72 5.53 -17.79
CA ALA A 523 0.22 6.46 -18.80
C ALA A 523 -1.17 7.01 -18.42
N SER A 524 -2.05 6.19 -17.83
CA SER A 524 -3.33 6.65 -17.29
C SER A 524 -3.15 7.74 -16.23
N SER A 525 -2.19 7.63 -15.31
CA SER A 525 -2.00 8.66 -14.28
C SER A 525 -1.53 9.99 -14.87
N ILE A 526 -0.66 9.95 -15.90
CA ILE A 526 -0.24 11.13 -16.67
C ILE A 526 -1.43 11.77 -17.40
N PHE A 527 -2.24 10.99 -18.12
CA PHE A 527 -3.41 11.52 -18.83
C PHE A 527 -4.49 12.04 -17.88
N SER A 528 -4.69 11.37 -16.74
CA SER A 528 -5.59 11.82 -15.68
C SER A 528 -5.13 13.18 -15.14
N HIS A 529 -3.85 13.32 -14.79
CA HIS A 529 -3.28 14.58 -14.34
C HIS A 529 -3.45 15.69 -15.40
N ALA A 530 -3.16 15.41 -16.68
CA ALA A 530 -3.35 16.38 -17.77
C ALA A 530 -4.82 16.79 -17.96
N ALA A 531 -5.75 15.84 -17.84
CA ALA A 531 -7.19 16.10 -17.95
C ALA A 531 -7.70 16.95 -16.78
N MET A 532 -7.22 16.65 -15.57
CA MET A 532 -7.60 17.33 -14.34
C MET A 532 -7.01 18.73 -14.22
N LEU A 533 -5.74 18.91 -14.59
CA LEU A 533 -5.09 20.23 -14.67
C LEU A 533 -5.85 21.17 -15.62
N ARG A 534 -6.27 20.69 -16.78
CA ARG A 534 -7.09 21.47 -17.73
C ARG A 534 -8.47 21.77 -17.18
N HIS A 535 -9.09 20.80 -16.48
CA HIS A 535 -10.40 20.99 -15.86
C HIS A 535 -10.36 22.11 -14.82
N GLU A 536 -9.36 22.09 -13.94
CA GLU A 536 -9.15 23.11 -12.91
C GLU A 536 -8.90 24.49 -13.53
N ALA A 537 -8.09 24.57 -14.59
CA ALA A 537 -7.85 25.82 -15.32
C ALA A 537 -9.13 26.40 -15.94
N MET A 538 -9.99 25.56 -16.53
CA MET A 538 -11.27 26.00 -17.09
C MET A 538 -12.26 26.45 -16.03
N GLN A 539 -12.32 25.76 -14.88
CA GLN A 539 -13.16 26.18 -13.75
C GLN A 539 -12.73 27.55 -13.23
N ARG A 540 -11.43 27.78 -13.11
CA ARG A 540 -10.90 29.08 -12.69
C ARG A 540 -11.26 30.19 -13.67
N ASP A 541 -11.08 29.98 -14.98
CA ASP A 541 -11.46 30.96 -16.00
C ASP A 541 -12.96 31.27 -15.96
N ARG A 542 -13.81 30.25 -15.73
CA ARG A 542 -15.25 30.44 -15.55
C ARG A 542 -15.57 31.29 -14.31
N HIS A 543 -14.95 31.02 -13.17
CA HIS A 543 -15.17 31.80 -11.94
C HIS A 543 -14.69 33.25 -12.06
N LEU A 544 -13.55 33.47 -12.72
CA LEU A 544 -13.06 34.83 -13.02
C LEU A 544 -14.05 35.57 -13.93
N LYS A 545 -14.49 34.92 -15.01
CA LYS A 545 -15.49 35.48 -15.92
C LYS A 545 -16.82 35.72 -15.22
N GLU A 546 -17.28 34.87 -14.32
CA GLU A 546 -18.53 35.06 -13.58
C GLU A 546 -18.45 36.27 -12.65
N LYS A 547 -17.32 36.49 -11.96
CA LYS A 547 -17.05 37.72 -11.20
C LYS A 547 -17.02 38.96 -12.11
N GLU A 548 -16.48 38.86 -13.32
CA GLU A 548 -16.46 39.96 -14.28
C GLU A 548 -17.82 40.16 -14.98
N ARG A 549 -18.64 39.12 -15.11
CA ARG A 549 -19.96 39.13 -15.78
C ARG A 549 -21.05 39.80 -14.94
N GLU A 550 -20.83 40.03 -13.65
CA GLU A 550 -21.61 41.00 -12.87
C GLU A 550 -21.48 42.44 -13.45
N VAL A 551 -20.53 42.70 -14.37
CA VAL A 551 -20.29 44.02 -14.96
C VAL A 551 -20.62 44.11 -16.46
N PHE A 552 -20.42 43.07 -17.29
CA PHE A 552 -20.86 43.08 -18.71
C PHE A 552 -21.04 41.65 -19.29
N SER A 553 -22.09 41.44 -20.10
CA SER A 553 -22.44 40.15 -20.70
C SER A 553 -22.15 40.09 -22.21
N ILE A 554 -21.06 39.41 -22.58
CA ILE A 554 -20.88 38.85 -23.93
C ILE A 554 -20.59 37.35 -23.77
N GLU A 555 -21.25 36.54 -24.60
CA GLU A 555 -21.18 35.08 -24.57
C GLU A 555 -20.19 34.59 -25.62
N TYR A 556 -19.07 34.03 -25.17
CA TYR A 556 -18.08 33.40 -26.03
C TYR A 556 -18.29 31.87 -26.05
N PRO A 557 -18.08 31.21 -27.21
CA PRO A 557 -18.17 29.76 -27.30
C PRO A 557 -17.10 29.08 -26.43
N PRO A 558 -17.40 27.93 -25.81
CA PRO A 558 -16.46 27.22 -24.96
C PRO A 558 -15.25 26.70 -25.77
N PRO A 559 -14.05 26.67 -25.19
CA PRO A 559 -12.88 26.07 -25.83
C PRO A 559 -13.12 24.57 -26.11
N PRO A 560 -12.44 24.00 -27.14
CA PRO A 560 -12.63 22.61 -27.56
C PRO A 560 -12.42 21.62 -26.42
N SER A 561 -13.25 20.58 -26.40
CA SER A 561 -13.49 19.79 -25.20
C SER A 561 -12.29 18.95 -24.74
N PRO A 562 -12.02 18.86 -23.42
CA PRO A 562 -11.01 17.99 -22.81
C PRO A 562 -11.34 16.48 -22.90
N ALA A 563 -12.27 16.08 -23.78
CA ALA A 563 -12.79 14.72 -23.85
C ALA A 563 -11.72 13.69 -24.25
N ALA A 564 -10.74 14.08 -25.09
CA ALA A 564 -9.69 13.17 -25.55
C ALA A 564 -8.79 12.68 -24.40
N PHE A 565 -8.28 13.58 -23.55
CA PHE A 565 -7.44 13.21 -22.40
C PHE A 565 -8.22 12.40 -21.36
N ARG A 566 -9.49 12.74 -21.13
CA ARG A 566 -10.38 11.99 -20.24
C ARG A 566 -10.62 10.57 -20.75
N GLY A 567 -10.94 10.44 -22.04
CA GLY A 567 -11.14 9.16 -22.71
C GLY A 567 -9.87 8.31 -22.67
N LEU A 568 -8.72 8.90 -22.99
CA LEU A 568 -7.44 8.19 -22.98
C LEU A 568 -7.07 7.73 -21.57
N ALA A 569 -7.25 8.57 -20.54
CA ALA A 569 -7.03 8.20 -19.14
C ALA A 569 -7.91 7.03 -18.68
N VAL A 570 -9.18 7.00 -19.10
CA VAL A 570 -10.09 5.90 -18.75
C VAL A 570 -9.75 4.63 -19.54
N VAL A 571 -9.53 4.72 -20.85
CA VAL A 571 -9.28 3.55 -21.71
C VAL A 571 -7.96 2.87 -21.33
N THR A 572 -6.85 3.61 -21.17
CA THR A 572 -5.57 3.00 -20.78
C THR A 572 -5.65 2.39 -19.40
N ARG A 573 -6.38 3.00 -18.46
CA ARG A 573 -6.63 2.41 -17.14
C ARG A 573 -7.41 1.11 -17.22
N MET A 574 -8.50 1.07 -17.98
CA MET A 574 -9.32 -0.14 -18.10
C MET A 574 -8.54 -1.28 -18.75
N LEU A 575 -7.78 -0.99 -19.80
CA LEU A 575 -6.88 -1.97 -20.41
C LEU A 575 -5.81 -2.45 -19.42
N GLY A 576 -5.15 -1.54 -18.72
CA GLY A 576 -4.15 -1.88 -17.70
C GLY A 576 -4.74 -2.75 -16.58
N ARG A 577 -5.94 -2.44 -16.13
CA ARG A 577 -6.70 -3.22 -15.12
C ARG A 577 -7.04 -4.62 -15.58
N VAL A 578 -7.53 -4.77 -16.81
CA VAL A 578 -7.86 -6.09 -17.36
C VAL A 578 -6.59 -6.93 -17.51
N LEU A 579 -5.52 -6.34 -18.04
CA LEU A 579 -4.24 -7.04 -18.22
C LEU A 579 -3.62 -7.45 -16.89
N VAL A 580 -3.65 -6.61 -15.86
CA VAL A 580 -3.04 -6.95 -14.57
C VAL A 580 -3.82 -8.07 -13.84
N VAL A 581 -5.16 -8.06 -13.94
CA VAL A 581 -6.00 -9.16 -13.41
C VAL A 581 -5.74 -10.45 -14.18
N ALA A 582 -5.70 -10.38 -15.51
CA ALA A 582 -5.39 -11.54 -16.35
C ALA A 582 -3.98 -12.08 -16.06
N ASN A 583 -2.99 -11.21 -15.84
CA ASN A 583 -1.62 -11.61 -15.55
C ASN A 583 -1.46 -12.22 -14.15
N ALA A 584 -2.18 -11.71 -13.15
CA ALA A 584 -2.23 -12.31 -11.82
C ALA A 584 -2.86 -13.72 -11.87
N ALA A 585 -3.96 -13.88 -12.61
CA ALA A 585 -4.57 -15.18 -12.83
C ALA A 585 -3.63 -16.12 -13.60
N TRP A 586 -2.92 -15.63 -14.61
CA TRP A 586 -1.93 -16.39 -15.38
C TRP A 586 -0.80 -16.92 -14.49
N LEU A 587 -0.25 -16.11 -13.59
CA LEU A 587 0.80 -16.54 -12.67
C LEU A 587 0.33 -17.71 -11.79
N ILE A 588 -0.86 -17.60 -11.18
CA ILE A 588 -1.43 -18.62 -10.29
C ILE A 588 -1.75 -19.88 -11.10
N MET A 589 -2.45 -19.73 -12.23
CA MET A 589 -2.86 -20.85 -13.07
C MET A 589 -1.68 -21.59 -13.69
N SER A 590 -0.66 -20.87 -14.17
CA SER A 590 0.56 -21.50 -14.68
C SER A 590 1.26 -22.28 -13.57
N SER A 591 1.35 -21.74 -12.35
CA SER A 591 1.92 -22.46 -11.21
C SER A 591 1.13 -23.73 -10.86
N MET A 592 -0.21 -23.69 -10.97
CA MET A 592 -1.06 -24.88 -10.79
C MET A 592 -0.87 -25.92 -11.90
N TRP A 593 -0.83 -25.49 -13.16
CA TRP A 593 -0.65 -26.37 -14.32
C TRP A 593 0.69 -27.09 -14.30
N GLU A 594 1.75 -26.43 -13.82
CA GLU A 594 3.06 -27.03 -13.58
C GLU A 594 2.97 -28.20 -12.59
N LEU A 595 2.22 -28.04 -11.49
CA LEU A 595 2.12 -29.03 -10.42
C LEU A 595 1.25 -30.25 -10.79
N VAL A 596 0.32 -30.08 -11.75
CA VAL A 596 -0.57 -31.13 -12.24
C VAL A 596 0.05 -31.91 -13.41
N GLY A 597 1.21 -31.47 -13.93
CA GLY A 597 1.85 -32.07 -15.10
C GLY A 597 1.17 -31.70 -16.41
N PHE A 598 0.39 -30.60 -16.45
CA PHE A 598 -0.30 -30.16 -17.67
C PHE A 598 0.68 -29.85 -18.81
N TYR A 599 1.87 -29.35 -18.45
CA TYR A 599 2.95 -29.08 -19.39
C TYR A 599 3.78 -30.31 -19.79
N ASP A 600 3.49 -31.49 -19.26
CA ASP A 600 4.27 -32.70 -19.55
C ASP A 600 3.69 -33.38 -20.81
N ASN A 601 3.96 -32.75 -21.96
CA ASN A 601 3.48 -33.23 -23.25
C ASN A 601 4.45 -32.83 -24.36
N CYS A 602 4.36 -33.55 -25.49
CA CYS A 602 5.22 -33.31 -26.65
C CYS A 602 5.27 -31.85 -27.12
N TRP A 603 4.15 -31.13 -27.04
CA TRP A 603 4.07 -29.75 -27.52
C TRP A 603 4.85 -28.78 -26.62
N CYS A 604 4.71 -28.96 -25.30
CA CYS A 604 5.40 -28.16 -24.31
C CYS A 604 6.89 -28.50 -24.21
N ASP A 605 7.24 -29.78 -24.07
CA ASP A 605 8.63 -30.24 -23.96
C ASP A 605 9.40 -30.07 -25.28
N GLY A 606 8.68 -30.12 -26.40
CA GLY A 606 9.24 -30.00 -27.74
C GLY A 606 9.70 -28.59 -28.12
N THR A 607 9.42 -27.58 -27.29
CA THR A 607 9.65 -26.15 -27.57
C THR A 607 9.00 -25.63 -28.86
N VAL A 608 7.80 -26.14 -29.15
CA VAL A 608 7.04 -25.85 -30.38
C VAL A 608 6.73 -24.36 -30.53
N LEU A 609 6.61 -23.60 -29.43
CA LEU A 609 6.38 -22.15 -29.48
C LEU A 609 7.49 -21.41 -30.24
N SER A 610 8.75 -21.86 -30.15
CA SER A 610 9.86 -21.25 -30.89
C SER A 610 10.24 -21.98 -32.18
N LYS A 611 10.15 -23.31 -32.20
CA LYS A 611 10.66 -24.14 -33.30
C LYS A 611 9.58 -24.69 -34.24
N GLY A 612 8.30 -24.48 -33.91
CA GLY A 612 7.19 -25.11 -34.62
C GLY A 612 7.34 -26.64 -34.67
N TRP A 613 7.09 -27.23 -35.83
CA TRP A 613 7.26 -28.67 -36.06
C TRP A 613 8.73 -29.14 -36.11
N GLY A 614 9.69 -28.21 -36.13
CA GLY A 614 11.12 -28.52 -35.93
C GLY A 614 11.51 -28.73 -34.46
N GLY A 615 10.54 -28.69 -33.54
CA GLY A 615 10.72 -29.07 -32.15
C GLY A 615 11.03 -30.56 -31.97
N TRP A 616 11.58 -30.91 -30.81
CA TRP A 616 11.96 -32.28 -30.48
C TRP A 616 12.01 -32.51 -28.97
N VAL A 617 11.92 -33.75 -28.52
CA VAL A 617 11.91 -34.10 -27.08
C VAL A 617 13.07 -35.03 -26.72
N ILE A 618 13.62 -34.87 -25.50
CA ILE A 618 14.72 -35.68 -24.99
C ILE A 618 14.19 -37.04 -24.52
N LEU A 619 14.81 -38.14 -24.96
CA LEU A 619 14.42 -39.51 -24.56
C LEU A 619 15.60 -40.43 -24.25
N PHE A 620 16.73 -40.26 -24.92
CA PHE A 620 17.75 -41.33 -25.00
C PHE A 620 19.04 -41.02 -24.24
N LYS A 621 19.15 -39.84 -23.60
CA LYS A 621 20.39 -39.42 -22.94
C LYS A 621 20.41 -39.73 -21.44
N GLU A 622 21.56 -40.16 -20.94
CA GLU A 622 21.79 -40.43 -19.52
C GLU A 622 21.72 -39.17 -18.66
N SER A 623 21.34 -39.34 -17.39
CA SER A 623 21.22 -38.27 -16.40
C SER A 623 22.53 -37.51 -16.17
N SER A 624 23.69 -38.15 -16.30
CA SER A 624 25.01 -37.52 -16.14
C SER A 624 25.30 -36.46 -17.21
N ALA A 625 24.91 -36.71 -18.45
CA ALA A 625 25.07 -35.76 -19.55
C ALA A 625 24.05 -34.61 -19.46
N MET A 626 22.81 -34.89 -19.05
CA MET A 626 21.80 -33.86 -18.77
C MET A 626 22.25 -32.95 -17.62
N ALA A 627 22.84 -33.52 -16.56
CA ALA A 627 23.40 -32.80 -15.43
C ALA A 627 24.53 -31.85 -15.84
N ALA A 628 25.42 -32.28 -16.76
CA ALA A 628 26.53 -31.47 -17.23
C ALA A 628 26.07 -30.22 -18.00
N GLU A 629 25.05 -30.37 -18.85
CA GLU A 629 24.47 -29.25 -19.62
C GLU A 629 23.65 -28.29 -18.75
N ALA A 630 22.86 -28.83 -17.80
CA ALA A 630 21.98 -28.03 -16.95
C ALA A 630 22.72 -27.17 -15.91
N ARG A 631 23.94 -27.58 -15.51
CA ARG A 631 24.68 -26.96 -14.41
C ARG A 631 24.89 -25.46 -14.58
N GLN A 632 25.29 -25.02 -15.77
CA GLN A 632 25.63 -23.62 -16.04
C GLN A 632 24.37 -22.73 -16.07
N PRO A 633 23.31 -23.07 -16.82
CA PRO A 633 22.05 -22.32 -16.77
C PRO A 633 21.43 -22.23 -15.39
N TRP A 634 21.44 -23.33 -14.62
CA TRP A 634 20.86 -23.36 -13.28
C TRP A 634 21.63 -22.42 -12.35
N ALA A 635 22.97 -22.48 -12.40
CA ALA A 635 23.81 -21.60 -11.59
C ALA A 635 23.59 -20.13 -11.96
N GLY A 636 23.48 -19.82 -13.26
CA GLY A 636 23.20 -18.48 -13.75
C GLY A 636 21.84 -17.95 -13.30
N GLY A 637 20.79 -18.76 -13.41
CA GLY A 637 19.44 -18.40 -12.95
C GLY A 637 19.37 -18.17 -11.45
N VAL A 638 19.94 -19.08 -10.64
CA VAL A 638 20.00 -18.92 -9.19
C VAL A 638 20.81 -17.68 -8.80
N PHE A 639 21.95 -17.46 -9.44
CA PHE A 639 22.76 -16.26 -9.20
C PHE A 639 21.95 -14.99 -9.48
N LEU A 640 21.21 -14.95 -10.60
CA LEU A 640 20.36 -13.81 -10.94
C LEU A 640 19.25 -13.59 -9.90
N SER A 641 18.59 -14.65 -9.42
CA SER A 641 17.59 -14.56 -8.34
C SER A 641 18.17 -13.99 -7.04
N VAL A 642 19.34 -14.48 -6.61
CA VAL A 642 20.05 -13.96 -5.42
C VAL A 642 20.47 -12.52 -5.64
N PHE A 643 20.98 -12.18 -6.82
CA PHE A 643 21.42 -10.83 -7.15
C PHE A 643 20.26 -9.83 -7.09
N VAL A 644 19.08 -10.21 -7.58
CA VAL A 644 17.88 -9.36 -7.52
C VAL A 644 17.40 -9.20 -6.08
N LEU A 645 17.36 -10.28 -5.30
CA LEU A 645 16.98 -10.22 -3.89
C LEU A 645 17.92 -9.32 -3.09
N ALA A 646 19.24 -9.55 -3.21
CA ALA A 646 20.25 -8.77 -2.51
C ALA A 646 20.26 -7.30 -2.98
N GLY A 647 20.23 -7.08 -4.30
CA GLY A 647 20.23 -5.74 -4.89
C GLY A 647 19.01 -4.92 -4.45
N SER A 648 17.81 -5.53 -4.46
CA SER A 648 16.58 -4.85 -4.03
C SER A 648 16.62 -4.50 -2.55
N CYS A 649 17.05 -5.44 -1.69
CA CYS A 649 17.22 -5.17 -0.26
C CYS A 649 18.27 -4.07 0.00
N VAL A 650 19.38 -4.03 -0.74
CA VAL A 650 20.40 -2.99 -0.59
C VAL A 650 19.87 -1.63 -1.00
N VAL A 651 19.14 -1.52 -2.11
CA VAL A 651 18.52 -0.26 -2.56
C VAL A 651 17.57 0.27 -1.49
N GLU A 652 16.71 -0.60 -0.94
CA GLU A 652 15.77 -0.23 0.12
C GLU A 652 16.48 0.18 1.42
N LEU A 653 17.49 -0.59 1.85
CA LEU A 653 18.25 -0.31 3.07
C LEU A 653 19.12 0.94 2.96
N TRP A 654 19.73 1.17 1.80
CA TRP A 654 20.55 2.33 1.53
C TRP A 654 19.71 3.61 1.60
N GLU A 655 18.51 3.58 1.01
CA GLU A 655 17.60 4.71 1.00
C GLU A 655 16.92 4.92 2.37
N HIS A 656 16.78 3.86 3.18
CA HIS A 656 16.16 3.89 4.52
C HIS A 656 17.13 4.17 5.68
N ARG A 657 18.38 4.63 5.45
CA ARG A 657 19.29 4.94 6.58
C ARG A 657 18.60 5.82 7.64
N PRO A 658 18.43 5.33 8.87
CA PRO A 658 17.75 6.08 9.92
C PRO A 658 18.59 7.30 10.30
N ASP A 659 17.89 8.41 10.55
CA ASP A 659 18.49 9.61 11.09
C ASP A 659 19.15 9.28 12.44
N PRO A 660 20.46 9.54 12.65
CA PRO A 660 21.12 9.29 13.93
C PRO A 660 20.51 10.08 15.11
N SER A 661 19.65 11.07 14.84
CA SER A 661 18.90 11.82 15.85
C SER A 661 17.57 11.18 16.28
N ALA A 662 17.13 10.08 15.66
CA ALA A 662 15.93 9.36 16.06
C ALA A 662 16.23 8.45 17.28
N PRO A 663 15.47 8.54 18.39
CA PRO A 663 15.70 7.65 19.52
C PRO A 663 15.48 6.19 19.09
N PRO A 664 16.31 5.25 19.57
CA PRO A 664 16.25 3.85 19.15
C PRO A 664 14.89 3.23 19.44
N ARG A 665 14.36 2.46 18.47
CA ARG A 665 13.04 1.78 18.48
C ARG A 665 12.76 0.94 19.74
N TYR A 666 13.78 0.57 20.52
CA TYR A 666 13.65 -0.22 21.75
C TYR A 666 13.29 0.58 23.01
N ARG A 667 13.39 1.92 23.01
CA ARG A 667 13.10 2.73 24.22
C ARG A 667 11.61 2.92 24.50
N LEU A 668 10.76 2.92 23.47
CA LEU A 668 9.30 3.10 23.62
C LEU A 668 8.61 1.87 24.25
N SER A 669 9.17 0.67 24.08
CA SER A 669 8.72 -0.54 24.78
C SER A 669 9.10 -0.53 26.27
N ALA A 670 10.19 0.13 26.65
CA ALA A 670 10.62 0.23 28.04
C ALA A 670 9.88 1.34 28.82
N GLU A 671 9.52 2.45 28.17
CA GLU A 671 8.65 3.48 28.77
C GLU A 671 7.21 3.02 28.95
N ARG A 672 6.72 2.11 28.10
CA ARG A 672 5.41 1.46 28.25
C ARG A 672 5.25 0.73 29.60
N ASN A 673 6.34 0.23 30.19
CA ASN A 673 6.32 -0.47 31.47
C ASN A 673 6.55 0.43 32.70
N ARG A 674 6.91 1.71 32.53
CA ARG A 674 7.09 2.65 33.66
C ARG A 674 5.89 3.53 33.96
N LEU A 675 4.89 3.59 33.08
CA LEU A 675 3.72 4.47 33.20
C LEU A 675 2.43 3.75 33.62
N GLN A 676 2.52 2.56 34.24
CA GLN A 676 1.42 2.04 35.06
C GLN A 676 1.53 2.59 36.48
N PRO A 677 0.55 3.36 36.99
CA PRO A 677 0.49 3.68 38.41
C PRO A 677 0.14 2.40 39.17
N VAL A 678 1.03 2.02 40.10
CA VAL A 678 0.74 1.03 41.14
C VAL A 678 -0.28 1.66 42.08
N GLY A 679 -1.56 1.32 41.88
CA GLY A 679 -2.65 1.68 42.77
C GLY A 679 -2.85 0.59 43.81
N GLU A 680 -2.69 0.99 45.08
CA GLU A 680 -2.95 0.23 46.29
C GLU A 680 -4.34 -0.41 46.31
N HIS A 681 -4.40 -1.68 46.70
CA HIS A 681 -5.52 -2.21 47.49
C HIS A 681 -4.99 -3.26 48.47
N ALA A 682 -4.84 -2.83 49.72
CA ALA A 682 -4.70 -3.71 50.87
C ALA A 682 -6.10 -4.24 51.27
N PRO A 683 -6.25 -5.52 51.62
CA PRO A 683 -7.42 -6.02 52.34
C PRO A 683 -7.11 -6.08 53.85
N LEU A 684 -7.92 -5.39 54.65
CA LEU A 684 -7.93 -5.48 56.11
C LEU A 684 -8.82 -6.65 56.56
N GLU A 685 -8.17 -7.53 57.33
CA GLU A 685 -8.61 -8.28 58.51
C GLU A 685 -9.72 -9.35 58.43
N GLY A 686 -9.35 -10.53 58.94
CA GLY A 686 -10.28 -11.65 59.16
C GLY A 686 -9.74 -12.90 59.85
N HIS A 687 -8.78 -12.77 60.77
CA HIS A 687 -8.57 -13.62 61.96
C HIS A 687 -7.86 -15.02 61.90
N SER A 688 -6.76 -15.05 62.68
CA SER A 688 -6.22 -16.13 63.56
C SER A 688 -5.39 -17.26 62.94
N VAL A 689 -4.21 -17.68 63.39
CA VAL A 689 -3.31 -17.42 64.54
C VAL A 689 -1.99 -18.24 64.25
N PRO A 690 -0.85 -17.98 64.93
CA PRO A 690 0.50 -17.93 64.35
C PRO A 690 1.44 -19.07 64.81
N LEU A 691 2.70 -19.10 64.29
CA LEU A 691 3.92 -18.96 65.12
C LEU A 691 5.27 -19.22 64.39
N LEU A 692 6.25 -18.40 64.80
CA LEU A 692 7.72 -18.60 64.88
C LEU A 692 8.54 -18.72 63.57
N ALA A 693 9.73 -18.13 63.40
CA ALA A 693 10.49 -17.01 63.98
C ALA A 693 11.86 -16.96 63.28
N ARG A 694 12.42 -15.74 63.17
CA ARG A 694 13.86 -15.37 63.14
C ARG A 694 14.74 -15.92 61.99
N HIS A 695 15.83 -15.29 61.56
CA HIS A 695 16.36 -13.91 61.46
C HIS A 695 17.79 -14.13 60.90
N VAL A 696 18.16 -13.47 59.78
CA VAL A 696 19.42 -12.68 59.62
C VAL A 696 20.77 -13.45 59.58
N PRO A 697 21.82 -13.00 58.84
CA PRO A 697 21.86 -12.31 57.54
C PRO A 697 23.09 -12.68 56.66
N ARG A 698 23.11 -12.05 55.46
CA ARG A 698 24.25 -11.47 54.71
C ARG A 698 25.67 -12.08 54.79
N GLY A 699 26.21 -12.32 53.58
CA GLY A 699 27.38 -11.58 53.10
C GLY A 699 28.42 -12.42 52.35
N GLY A 700 28.86 -11.90 51.19
CA GLY A 700 30.18 -12.21 50.62
C GLY A 700 30.19 -12.93 49.27
N ALA A 701 30.59 -12.20 48.21
CA ALA A 701 31.20 -12.76 47.01
C ALA A 701 32.71 -13.07 47.27
N PRO A 702 33.57 -13.45 46.30
CA PRO A 702 33.39 -14.00 44.95
C PRO A 702 34.27 -15.26 44.67
N GLY A 703 34.20 -15.83 43.46
CA GLY A 703 35.36 -16.47 42.82
C GLY A 703 35.19 -17.87 42.24
N ARG A 704 35.01 -17.98 40.91
CA ARG A 704 35.98 -18.51 39.93
C ARG A 704 35.34 -18.57 38.55
#